data_AF-A0A7C4WK29-F1
#
_entry.id   AF-A0A7C4WK29-F1
#
_cell.length_a   1.000
_cell.length_b   1.000
_cell.length_c   1.000
_cell.angle_alpha   90.00
_cell.angle_beta   90.00
_cell.angle_gamma   90.00
#
_symmetry.space_group_name_H-M   'P 1'
#
loop_
_entity.id
_entity.type
_entity.pdbx_description
1 polymer ?
#
loop_
_entity_poly.entity_id
_entity_poly.type
_entity_poly.pdbx_seq_one_letter_code
_entity_poly.pdbx_strand_id
1 'polypeptide(L)'
;YETDSSFLREAEDEYIYRLARKITYENYVQGRQKRVAILSCGKNSGCWKTDGREVPWETPDAPVNVIHRRLATGSVVDQLNSHPFAELHTALTHNGETTNYRTMLNRVQQFNLTPLAQTDTAVASLKLHLLSQYLNYPFDALVESFSPTTGWKLTQLSPETRKRYERIQEVELESAPDGPYQYLCGRIDPCQRVIERLDIIDPSLLRPNVAMLYEDDESFVSIICSEKQGADAGMKELHRLGMIRTPIPNLIFTVDTGMLSRVFYDETGTIVRHEVLDKEGKPIFIPHGTFPRSEGESSCSFGEMAEMESNPLVFFRERLPRWSFEALRKALRALVERWPMEEAFGHLTKIYDRMPGWSAGEKDRGALSHLLLEEIERVLDRVGSSFDPERGMVRITHASAARLFPAPDGKRILVVDATGFRPEGINPLEVLSCFLDRAHQMGWRRFIVYRAAGQRGIGMGIGVGPTPDTVIDLFGSPGEYCGAFNMGARIRVHSHAQNFTGMVMHSGVLEIHGDVGKVTGYSAKGGEFNILGNVVDRGWVCAVSDPRSQGLVVNIVGTAFEHLCQALMGGSVLMLGLYRTPDGQLRRLPSPYRGAKILAGASAGEVIFFDPDRKLEEGQYQGCVERPIDEEKWEEITKRLLRLEELFGLGMEANGSLKIGIDGESRELTTEDFRLIRPRVELAGYH
;
A
#
# COMPACT_ATOMS: atom_id res chain seq x y z
N TYR A 1 39.43 31.47 10.28
CA TYR A 1 38.86 30.40 11.11
C TYR A 1 38.15 30.97 12.33
N GLU A 2 38.84 31.61 13.27
CA GLU A 2 38.23 32.06 14.56
C GLU A 2 37.05 33.04 14.43
N THR A 3 36.84 33.65 13.26
CA THR A 3 35.72 34.55 12.97
C THR A 3 34.70 33.96 12.00
N ASP A 4 34.94 32.76 11.47
CA ASP A 4 34.02 32.08 10.55
C ASP A 4 32.97 31.32 11.36
N SER A 5 31.79 31.90 11.44
CA SER A 5 30.66 31.31 12.17
C SER A 5 30.20 29.96 11.61
N SER A 6 30.43 29.65 10.33
CA SER A 6 30.08 28.36 9.74
C SER A 6 31.05 27.30 10.23
N PHE A 7 32.35 27.57 10.11
CA PHE A 7 33.36 26.66 10.60
C PHE A 7 33.20 26.40 12.09
N LEU A 8 33.01 27.44 12.92
CA LEU A 8 32.91 27.26 14.37
C LEU A 8 31.74 26.35 14.76
N ARG A 9 30.62 26.42 14.01
CA ARG A 9 29.47 25.53 14.19
C ARG A 9 29.79 24.09 13.80
N GLU A 10 30.45 23.88 12.67
CA GLU A 10 30.89 22.54 12.23
C GLU A 10 31.89 21.93 13.23
N ALA A 11 32.82 22.74 13.75
CA ALA A 11 33.80 22.31 14.75
C ALA A 11 33.13 21.95 16.09
N GLU A 12 32.12 22.70 16.52
CA GLU A 12 31.31 22.37 17.70
C GLU A 12 30.58 21.04 17.50
N ASP A 13 29.88 20.89 16.37
CA ASP A 13 29.13 19.69 16.03
C ASP A 13 30.04 18.45 16.00
N GLU A 14 31.21 18.55 15.38
CA GLU A 14 32.21 17.49 15.34
C GLU A 14 32.77 17.16 16.74
N TYR A 15 33.03 18.18 17.57
CA TYR A 15 33.47 17.98 18.95
C TYR A 15 32.44 17.21 19.77
N ILE A 16 31.17 17.64 19.72
CA ILE A 16 30.07 16.99 20.42
C ILE A 16 29.88 15.56 19.94
N TYR A 17 29.91 15.35 18.62
CA TYR A 17 29.77 14.02 18.02
C TYR A 17 30.86 13.06 18.50
N ARG A 18 32.14 13.47 18.41
CA ARG A 18 33.27 12.65 18.87
C ARG A 18 33.21 12.37 20.37
N LEU A 19 32.86 13.37 21.17
CA LEU A 19 32.73 13.21 22.62
C LEU A 19 31.64 12.19 22.98
N ALA A 20 30.47 12.30 22.36
CA ALA A 20 29.36 11.36 22.57
C ALA A 20 29.77 9.92 22.23
N ARG A 21 30.43 9.72 21.07
CA ARG A 21 30.92 8.40 20.66
C ARG A 21 31.97 7.85 21.60
N LYS A 22 32.92 8.69 22.02
CA LYS A 22 33.99 8.29 22.97
C LYS A 22 33.40 7.82 24.29
N ILE A 23 32.44 8.56 24.86
CA ILE A 23 31.76 8.19 26.10
C ILE A 23 31.10 6.81 25.95
N THR A 24 30.32 6.60 24.89
CA THR A 24 29.66 5.31 24.62
C THR A 24 30.67 4.18 24.42
N TYR A 25 31.75 4.42 23.67
CA TYR A 25 32.77 3.41 23.41
C TYR A 25 33.46 2.94 24.70
N GLU A 26 33.94 3.88 25.52
CA GLU A 26 34.68 3.58 26.76
C GLU A 26 33.78 2.98 27.85
N ASN A 27 32.50 3.36 27.91
CA ASN A 27 31.59 2.99 29.01
C ASN A 27 30.56 1.90 28.68
N TYR A 28 30.36 1.58 27.40
CA TYR A 28 29.39 0.59 26.95
C TYR A 28 30.02 -0.51 26.09
N VAL A 29 30.87 -0.15 25.13
CA VAL A 29 31.39 -1.09 24.12
C VAL A 29 32.61 -1.85 24.63
N GLN A 30 33.62 -1.16 25.16
CA GLN A 30 34.84 -1.79 25.71
C GLN A 30 34.66 -2.29 27.15
N GLY A 31 33.73 -1.69 27.91
CA GLY A 31 33.53 -1.99 29.32
C GLY A 31 33.02 -3.42 29.55
N ARG A 32 33.60 -4.14 30.52
CA ARG A 32 33.09 -5.46 30.94
C ARG A 32 31.65 -5.40 31.47
N GLN A 33 31.26 -4.27 32.03
CA GLN A 33 29.90 -3.94 32.44
C GLN A 33 29.43 -2.74 31.62
N LYS A 34 28.24 -2.85 31.03
CA LYS A 34 27.59 -1.76 30.29
C LYS A 34 27.07 -0.72 31.29
N ARG A 35 27.66 0.47 31.29
CA ARG A 35 27.33 1.54 32.24
C ARG A 35 26.47 2.63 31.62
N VAL A 36 26.97 3.25 30.55
CA VAL A 36 26.37 4.44 29.95
C VAL A 36 26.60 4.43 28.44
N ALA A 37 25.56 4.77 27.68
CA ALA A 37 25.62 5.07 26.25
C ALA A 37 24.87 6.37 25.96
N ILE A 38 25.41 7.17 25.05
CA ILE A 38 24.74 8.34 24.48
C ILE A 38 23.97 7.89 23.23
N LEU A 39 22.65 8.10 23.21
CA LEU A 39 21.76 7.64 22.13
C LEU A 39 21.55 8.68 21.03
N SER A 40 21.60 9.97 21.36
CA SER A 40 21.49 11.09 20.42
C SER A 40 22.26 12.30 20.95
N CYS A 41 22.79 13.11 20.05
CA CYS A 41 23.52 14.34 20.36
C CYS A 41 23.28 15.49 19.36
N GLY A 42 22.35 15.32 18.42
CA GLY A 42 22.00 16.34 17.44
C GLY A 42 21.13 17.45 18.01
N LYS A 43 21.16 18.62 17.36
CA LYS A 43 20.33 19.77 17.70
C LYS A 43 18.88 19.48 17.28
N ASN A 44 17.92 19.85 18.12
CA ASN A 44 16.47 19.68 17.87
C ASN A 44 16.04 18.22 17.60
N SER A 45 16.75 17.25 18.18
CA SER A 45 16.50 15.82 17.98
C SER A 45 16.63 15.03 19.28
N GLY A 46 15.90 13.92 19.39
CA GLY A 46 16.03 12.98 20.50
C GLY A 46 15.82 11.54 20.04
N CYS A 47 16.57 10.61 20.63
CA CYS A 47 16.45 9.18 20.37
C CYS A 47 16.14 8.42 21.67
N TRP A 48 15.05 7.67 21.65
CA TRP A 48 14.64 6.80 22.74
C TRP A 48 14.61 5.34 22.27
N LYS A 49 15.14 4.45 23.09
CA LYS A 49 15.35 3.03 22.75
C LYS A 49 14.96 2.13 23.91
N THR A 50 14.17 1.11 23.65
CA THR A 50 13.79 0.07 24.61
C THR A 50 14.06 -1.32 24.01
N ASP A 51 14.46 -2.26 24.83
CA ASP A 51 14.48 -3.70 24.53
C ASP A 51 13.16 -4.40 24.92
N GLY A 52 12.24 -3.65 25.53
CA GLY A 52 10.89 -4.10 25.88
C GLY A 52 9.93 -4.13 24.68
N ARG A 53 8.76 -4.73 24.90
CA ARG A 53 7.67 -4.77 23.90
C ARG A 53 6.93 -3.45 23.74
N GLU A 54 6.97 -2.61 24.77
CA GLU A 54 6.26 -1.34 24.87
C GLU A 54 7.27 -0.24 25.16
N VAL A 55 6.95 0.98 24.73
CA VAL A 55 7.70 2.19 25.09
C VAL A 55 7.21 2.61 26.47
N PRO A 56 8.01 2.48 27.54
CA PRO A 56 7.52 2.65 28.91
C PRO A 56 7.54 4.10 29.39
N TRP A 57 7.79 5.06 28.49
CA TRP A 57 7.87 6.48 28.80
C TRP A 57 7.04 7.30 27.81
N GLU A 58 6.59 8.45 28.26
CA GLU A 58 6.04 9.51 27.41
C GLU A 58 7.18 10.22 26.70
N THR A 59 7.03 10.45 25.39
CA THR A 59 8.01 11.18 24.58
C THR A 59 7.51 12.60 24.31
N PRO A 60 8.40 13.60 24.21
CA PRO A 60 8.00 14.96 23.83
C PRO A 60 7.32 14.99 22.46
N ASP A 61 6.48 15.99 22.24
CA ASP A 61 5.90 16.27 20.93
C ASP A 61 6.99 16.56 19.91
N ALA A 62 6.88 15.94 18.73
CA ALA A 62 7.80 16.14 17.62
C ALA A 62 7.02 16.16 16.29
N PRO A 63 7.32 17.12 15.38
CA PRO A 63 6.64 17.23 14.09
C PRO A 63 7.02 16.10 13.11
N VAL A 64 8.17 15.45 13.33
CA VAL A 64 8.66 14.34 12.51
C VAL A 64 9.13 13.22 13.44
N ASN A 65 8.59 12.03 13.22
CA ASN A 65 8.90 10.84 14.02
C ASN A 65 9.39 9.71 13.12
N VAL A 66 10.41 8.97 13.57
CA VAL A 66 10.85 7.73 12.94
C VAL A 66 10.82 6.63 14.01
N ILE A 67 9.95 5.66 13.83
CA ILE A 67 9.65 4.61 14.82
C ILE A 67 9.96 3.25 14.20
N HIS A 68 10.51 2.33 15.00
CA HIS A 68 10.81 0.99 14.53
C HIS A 68 10.64 -0.05 15.63
N ARG A 69 10.12 -1.22 15.25
CA ARG A 69 10.08 -2.41 16.09
C ARG A 69 10.89 -3.52 15.43
N ARG A 70 11.94 -3.98 16.12
CA ARG A 70 12.81 -5.06 15.63
C ARG A 70 12.46 -6.38 16.31
N LEU A 71 12.39 -7.46 15.54
CA LEU A 71 12.44 -8.82 16.07
C LEU A 71 13.90 -9.26 16.15
N ALA A 72 14.41 -9.51 17.35
CA ALA A 72 15.77 -10.01 17.54
C ALA A 72 15.84 -11.49 17.14
N THR A 73 16.77 -11.83 16.24
CA THR A 73 17.02 -13.21 15.81
C THR A 73 18.03 -13.95 16.70
N GLY A 74 18.64 -13.25 17.68
CA GLY A 74 19.63 -13.80 18.61
C GLY A 74 19.13 -13.92 20.06
N SER A 75 19.79 -14.77 20.85
CA SER A 75 19.43 -15.07 22.24
C SER A 75 19.73 -13.96 23.24
N VAL A 76 20.59 -13.00 22.87
CA VAL A 76 20.99 -11.86 23.72
C VAL A 76 20.42 -10.59 23.12
N VAL A 77 19.48 -9.98 23.84
CA VAL A 77 18.92 -8.68 23.48
C VAL A 77 19.82 -7.59 24.06
N ASP A 78 20.25 -6.66 23.20
CA ASP A 78 21.09 -5.53 23.57
C ASP A 78 20.37 -4.24 23.19
N GLN A 79 20.11 -3.38 24.17
CA GLN A 79 19.40 -2.12 23.97
C GLN A 79 20.10 -1.22 22.95
N LEU A 80 21.44 -1.23 22.88
CA LEU A 80 22.18 -0.44 21.89
C LEU A 80 21.91 -0.89 20.45
N ASN A 81 21.58 -2.17 20.25
CA ASN A 81 21.24 -2.77 18.95
C ASN A 81 19.77 -2.55 18.54
N SER A 82 18.96 -1.88 19.38
CA SER A 82 17.60 -1.48 19.01
C SER A 82 17.62 -0.21 18.14
N HIS A 83 16.62 -0.05 17.29
CA HIS A 83 16.46 1.10 16.39
C HIS A 83 15.62 2.19 17.06
N PRO A 84 15.68 3.46 16.59
CA PRO A 84 16.50 4.01 15.49
C PRO A 84 17.98 4.19 15.83
N PHE A 85 18.90 4.22 14.87
CA PHE A 85 20.27 4.71 15.10
C PHE A 85 20.32 6.20 14.79
N ALA A 86 20.90 7.01 15.68
CA ALA A 86 21.05 8.44 15.49
C ALA A 86 22.53 8.83 15.51
N GLU A 87 22.93 9.66 14.55
CA GLU A 87 24.29 10.12 14.33
C GLU A 87 24.28 11.64 14.10
N LEU A 88 24.59 12.40 15.16
CA LEU A 88 24.43 13.86 15.22
C LEU A 88 23.02 14.28 14.75
N HIS A 89 22.90 14.97 13.60
CA HIS A 89 21.63 15.48 13.04
C HIS A 89 20.94 14.50 12.08
N THR A 90 21.35 13.23 12.08
CA THR A 90 20.75 12.18 11.25
C THR A 90 20.21 11.04 12.10
N ALA A 91 19.17 10.39 11.62
CA ALA A 91 18.64 9.17 12.20
C ALA A 91 18.28 8.18 11.10
N LEU A 92 18.37 6.87 11.38
CA LEU A 92 18.05 5.82 10.43
C LEU A 92 17.41 4.63 11.16
N THR A 93 16.29 4.16 10.62
CA THR A 93 15.76 2.83 10.92
C THR A 93 15.87 1.96 9.68
N HIS A 94 15.88 0.65 9.89
CA HIS A 94 16.02 -0.33 8.83
C HIS A 94 15.07 -1.49 9.09
N ASN A 95 14.17 -1.74 8.14
CA ASN A 95 13.43 -2.99 8.03
C ASN A 95 14.10 -3.84 6.95
N GLY A 96 14.90 -4.83 7.35
CA GLY A 96 15.60 -5.64 6.38
C GLY A 96 16.86 -6.33 6.85
N GLU A 97 17.65 -6.75 5.87
CA GLU A 97 18.99 -7.30 6.05
C GLU A 97 19.86 -6.83 4.90
N THR A 98 21.08 -6.39 5.21
CA THR A 98 22.04 -5.92 4.20
C THR A 98 23.10 -6.99 3.93
N THR A 99 23.14 -7.54 2.72
CA THR A 99 23.99 -8.69 2.36
C THR A 99 25.46 -8.31 2.19
N ASN A 100 25.75 -7.07 1.80
CA ASN A 100 27.10 -6.57 1.51
C ASN A 100 27.71 -5.73 2.67
N TYR A 101 27.44 -6.11 3.92
CA TYR A 101 27.92 -5.45 5.13
C TYR A 101 29.40 -4.99 5.07
N ARG A 102 30.30 -5.84 4.55
CA ARG A 102 31.74 -5.56 4.55
C ARG A 102 32.12 -4.38 3.66
N THR A 103 31.50 -4.22 2.49
CA THR A 103 31.84 -3.11 1.57
C THR A 103 31.32 -1.78 2.12
N MET A 104 30.12 -1.78 2.71
CA MET A 104 29.59 -0.64 3.44
C MET A 104 30.50 -0.22 4.61
N LEU A 105 30.96 -1.19 5.40
CA LEU A 105 31.85 -0.93 6.52
C LEU A 105 33.18 -0.32 6.06
N ASN A 106 33.77 -0.85 4.99
CA ASN A 106 35.00 -0.30 4.42
C ASN A 106 34.83 1.18 4.02
N ARG A 107 33.68 1.53 3.42
CA ARG A 107 33.39 2.91 3.00
C ARG A 107 33.39 3.90 4.15
N VAL A 108 32.74 3.58 5.27
CA VAL A 108 32.69 4.47 6.44
C VAL A 108 34.03 4.48 7.20
N GLN A 109 34.76 3.37 7.22
CA GLN A 109 36.07 3.27 7.88
C GLN A 109 37.16 4.08 7.17
N GLN A 110 37.05 4.32 5.86
CA GLN A 110 37.93 5.25 5.13
C GLN A 110 37.91 6.67 5.73
N PHE A 111 36.82 7.02 6.43
CA PHE A 111 36.63 8.30 7.10
C PHE A 111 36.73 8.20 8.62
N ASN A 112 37.35 7.14 9.15
CA ASN A 112 37.52 6.87 10.58
C ASN A 112 36.20 6.72 11.36
N LEU A 113 35.09 6.42 10.68
CA LEU A 113 33.81 6.12 11.33
C LEU A 113 33.73 4.62 11.63
N THR A 114 33.76 4.27 12.92
CA THR A 114 33.72 2.88 13.39
C THR A 114 32.42 2.59 14.11
N PRO A 115 31.63 1.56 13.73
CA PRO A 115 30.34 1.26 14.36
C PRO A 115 30.51 0.91 15.85
N LEU A 116 29.59 1.41 16.68
CA LEU A 116 29.52 1.11 18.12
C LEU A 116 28.59 -0.06 18.44
N ALA A 117 27.69 -0.38 17.50
CA ALA A 117 26.76 -1.50 17.57
C ALA A 117 27.10 -2.54 16.51
N GLN A 118 26.65 -3.79 16.72
CA GLN A 118 27.04 -4.93 15.89
C GLN A 118 26.04 -5.25 14.78
N THR A 119 25.29 -4.24 14.32
CA THR A 119 24.25 -4.42 13.29
C THR A 119 24.67 -3.78 11.98
N ASP A 120 24.19 -4.32 10.87
CA ASP A 120 24.29 -3.73 9.54
C ASP A 120 23.71 -2.31 9.49
N THR A 121 22.63 -2.09 10.24
CA THR A 121 21.92 -0.83 10.34
C THR A 121 22.78 0.27 10.97
N ALA A 122 23.65 -0.07 11.93
CA ALA A 122 24.60 0.88 12.50
C ALA A 122 25.60 1.37 11.44
N VAL A 123 26.02 0.50 10.53
CA VAL A 123 26.89 0.88 9.40
C VAL A 123 26.13 1.73 8.39
N ALA A 124 24.88 1.39 8.07
CA ALA A 124 24.02 2.21 7.22
C ALA A 124 23.80 3.63 7.80
N SER A 125 23.57 3.74 9.11
CA SER A 125 23.45 5.02 9.81
C SER A 125 24.73 5.86 9.74
N LEU A 126 25.90 5.22 9.88
CA LEU A 126 27.19 5.90 9.69
C LEU A 126 27.40 6.35 8.24
N LYS A 127 26.97 5.56 7.26
CA LYS A 127 27.02 5.96 5.85
C LYS A 127 26.10 7.15 5.60
N LEU A 128 24.88 7.16 6.15
CA LEU A 128 23.97 8.30 6.05
C LEU A 128 24.60 9.56 6.65
N HIS A 129 25.19 9.45 7.85
CA HIS A 129 25.92 10.54 8.50
C HIS A 129 27.07 11.05 7.65
N LEU A 130 27.93 10.16 7.13
CA LEU A 130 29.05 10.51 6.25
C LEU A 130 28.58 11.28 5.02
N LEU A 131 27.62 10.72 4.27
CA LEU A 131 27.16 11.32 3.03
C LEU A 131 26.41 12.64 3.29
N SER A 132 25.63 12.71 4.36
CA SER A 132 24.82 13.89 4.68
C SER A 132 25.62 15.02 5.32
N GLN A 133 26.48 14.73 6.29
CA GLN A 133 27.08 15.75 7.18
C GLN A 133 28.52 16.09 6.77
N TYR A 134 29.32 15.09 6.38
CA TYR A 134 30.71 15.32 5.97
C TYR A 134 30.82 15.63 4.48
N LEU A 135 30.04 14.97 3.63
CA LEU A 135 30.10 15.15 2.18
C LEU A 135 28.98 16.04 1.62
N ASN A 136 27.99 16.41 2.45
CA ASN A 136 26.88 17.31 2.09
C ASN A 136 26.13 16.90 0.81
N TYR A 137 25.88 15.60 0.63
CA TYR A 137 25.14 15.11 -0.52
C TYR A 137 23.70 15.66 -0.51
N PRO A 138 23.21 16.15 -1.67
CA PRO A 138 21.79 16.48 -1.83
C PRO A 138 20.94 15.21 -1.76
N PHE A 139 19.63 15.38 -1.58
CA PHE A 139 18.70 14.27 -1.37
C PHE A 139 18.77 13.22 -2.48
N ASP A 140 18.73 13.62 -3.75
CA ASP A 140 18.77 12.71 -4.90
C ASP A 140 20.05 11.87 -4.89
N ALA A 141 21.20 12.48 -4.57
CA ALA A 141 22.47 11.79 -4.47
C ALA A 141 22.54 10.85 -3.26
N LEU A 142 21.94 11.23 -2.13
CA LEU A 142 21.81 10.36 -0.95
C LEU A 142 21.00 9.11 -1.30
N VAL A 143 19.83 9.28 -1.90
CA VAL A 143 18.98 8.15 -2.31
C VAL A 143 19.70 7.28 -3.32
N GLU A 144 20.32 7.87 -4.35
CA GLU A 144 21.05 7.13 -5.38
C GLU A 144 22.25 6.35 -4.82
N SER A 145 22.91 6.87 -3.78
CA SER A 145 24.04 6.21 -3.11
C SER A 145 23.62 5.00 -2.26
N PHE A 146 22.34 4.91 -1.90
CA PHE A 146 21.77 3.79 -1.14
C PHE A 146 21.00 2.83 -2.06
N SER A 147 20.09 3.37 -2.88
CA SER A 147 19.21 2.66 -3.80
C SER A 147 19.51 3.09 -5.25
N PRO A 148 20.55 2.53 -5.87
CA PRO A 148 21.01 2.95 -7.19
C PRO A 148 20.01 2.58 -8.29
N THR A 149 19.76 3.51 -9.21
CA THR A 149 18.95 3.26 -10.41
C THR A 149 19.77 2.49 -11.44
N THR A 150 19.37 1.26 -11.79
CA THR A 150 20.15 0.40 -12.69
C THR A 150 19.31 -0.16 -13.85
N GLY A 151 20.00 -0.78 -14.82
CA GLY A 151 19.36 -1.53 -15.91
C GLY A 151 18.43 -0.67 -16.76
N TRP A 152 17.25 -1.21 -17.07
CA TRP A 152 16.26 -0.53 -17.91
C TRP A 152 15.77 0.78 -17.28
N LYS A 153 15.55 0.85 -15.96
CA LYS A 153 15.12 2.11 -15.31
C LYS A 153 16.12 3.24 -15.52
N LEU A 154 17.43 2.96 -15.53
CA LEU A 154 18.46 3.96 -15.80
C LEU A 154 18.41 4.48 -17.25
N THR A 155 18.01 3.65 -18.22
CA THR A 155 17.89 4.07 -19.62
C THR A 155 16.66 4.93 -19.89
N GLN A 156 15.66 4.89 -19.00
CA GLN A 156 14.45 5.70 -19.08
C GLN A 156 14.61 7.12 -18.53
N LEU A 157 15.71 7.41 -17.82
CA LEU A 157 15.99 8.75 -17.30
C LEU A 157 16.41 9.71 -18.42
N SER A 158 16.22 11.01 -18.18
CA SER A 158 16.78 12.04 -19.06
C SER A 158 18.32 11.92 -19.14
N PRO A 159 18.95 12.33 -20.26
CA PRO A 159 20.40 12.26 -20.41
C PRO A 159 21.18 12.95 -19.27
N GLU A 160 20.66 14.08 -18.78
CA GLU A 160 21.28 14.84 -17.68
C GLU A 160 21.21 14.08 -16.35
N THR A 161 20.03 13.57 -15.99
CA THR A 161 19.82 12.83 -14.73
C THR A 161 20.59 11.51 -14.77
N ARG A 162 20.57 10.80 -15.91
CA ARG A 162 21.33 9.57 -16.11
C ARG A 162 22.82 9.79 -15.87
N LYS A 163 23.42 10.78 -16.51
CA LYS A 163 24.86 11.09 -16.35
C LYS A 163 25.21 11.49 -14.92
N ARG A 164 24.30 12.18 -14.22
CA ARG A 164 24.47 12.53 -12.82
C ARG A 164 24.47 11.29 -11.92
N TYR A 165 23.53 10.37 -12.13
CA TYR A 165 23.46 9.11 -11.37
C TYR A 165 24.64 8.19 -11.67
N GLU A 166 25.06 8.07 -12.92
CA GLU A 166 26.26 7.29 -13.30
C GLU A 166 27.50 7.78 -12.54
N ARG A 167 27.70 9.10 -12.40
CA ARG A 167 28.81 9.67 -11.60
C ARG A 167 28.72 9.38 -10.11
N ILE A 168 27.51 9.33 -9.56
CA ILE A 168 27.32 8.95 -8.15
C ILE A 168 27.66 7.46 -7.98
N GLN A 169 27.18 6.63 -8.91
CA GLN A 169 27.43 5.19 -8.91
C GLN A 169 28.92 4.84 -9.10
N GLU A 170 29.68 5.62 -9.88
CA GLU A 170 31.14 5.46 -10.01
C GLU A 170 31.87 5.46 -8.66
N VAL A 171 31.32 6.15 -7.66
CA VAL A 171 31.91 6.28 -6.32
C VAL A 171 31.21 5.37 -5.30
N GLU A 172 29.88 5.34 -5.31
CA GLU A 172 29.11 4.80 -4.19
C GLU A 172 28.55 3.40 -4.44
N LEU A 173 28.51 2.90 -5.68
CA LEU A 173 27.82 1.65 -6.04
C LEU A 173 28.33 0.43 -5.26
N GLU A 174 29.64 0.28 -5.07
CA GLU A 174 30.21 -0.84 -4.31
C GLU A 174 29.76 -0.85 -2.83
N SER A 175 29.50 0.35 -2.29
CA SER A 175 29.04 0.54 -0.92
C SER A 175 27.53 0.72 -0.80
N ALA A 176 26.78 0.72 -1.91
CA ALA A 176 25.33 0.80 -1.88
C ALA A 176 24.79 -0.49 -1.24
N PRO A 177 23.89 -0.41 -0.23
CA PRO A 177 23.29 -1.59 0.37
C PRO A 177 22.70 -2.54 -0.68
N ASP A 178 23.00 -3.82 -0.51
CA ASP A 178 22.43 -4.91 -1.29
C ASP A 178 21.60 -5.82 -0.38
N GLY A 179 20.61 -6.51 -0.95
CA GLY A 179 19.64 -7.31 -0.23
C GLY A 179 18.33 -6.57 0.08
N PRO A 180 17.46 -7.18 0.91
CA PRO A 180 16.13 -6.64 1.17
C PRO A 180 16.14 -5.59 2.27
N TYR A 181 16.02 -4.31 1.90
CA TYR A 181 16.01 -3.20 2.87
C TYR A 181 14.96 -2.13 2.56
N GLN A 182 14.44 -1.55 3.63
CA GLN A 182 13.78 -0.25 3.63
C GLN A 182 14.38 0.58 4.76
N TYR A 183 14.91 1.75 4.43
CA TYR A 183 15.40 2.72 5.38
C TYR A 183 14.42 3.88 5.52
N LEU A 184 14.05 4.20 6.77
CA LEU A 184 13.39 5.45 7.11
C LEU A 184 14.40 6.31 7.83
N CYS A 185 14.74 7.44 7.22
CA CYS A 185 15.82 8.30 7.66
C CYS A 185 15.26 9.66 8.10
N GLY A 186 15.83 10.21 9.17
CA GLY A 186 15.65 11.60 9.55
C GLY A 186 16.93 12.38 9.24
N ARG A 187 16.79 13.60 8.73
CA ARG A 187 17.88 14.56 8.57
C ARG A 187 17.39 15.92 9.06
N ILE A 188 18.18 16.57 9.91
CA ILE A 188 17.92 17.91 10.38
C ILE A 188 19.05 18.80 9.88
N ASP A 189 18.68 19.95 9.31
CA ASP A 189 19.60 21.06 9.07
C ASP A 189 19.20 22.20 10.03
N PRO A 190 19.89 22.34 11.17
CA PRO A 190 19.58 23.38 12.15
C PRO A 190 19.86 24.79 11.62
N CYS A 191 20.76 24.93 10.64
CA CYS A 191 21.15 26.23 10.08
C CYS A 191 20.09 26.74 9.11
N GLN A 192 19.57 25.85 8.27
CA GLN A 192 18.47 26.16 7.34
C GLN A 192 17.08 26.01 7.96
N ARG A 193 17.00 25.53 9.21
CA ARG A 193 15.76 25.24 9.95
C ARG A 193 14.83 24.32 9.17
N VAL A 194 15.40 23.19 8.74
CA VAL A 194 14.68 22.15 7.97
C VAL A 194 14.75 20.83 8.71
N ILE A 195 13.63 20.12 8.74
CA ILE A 195 13.56 18.72 9.17
C ILE A 195 13.07 17.91 7.98
N GLU A 196 13.79 16.86 7.65
CA GLU A 196 13.56 16.02 6.49
C GLU A 196 13.37 14.56 6.93
N ARG A 197 12.34 13.92 6.42
CA ARG A 197 12.19 12.47 6.40
C ARG A 197 12.52 11.97 5.00
N LEU A 198 13.51 11.10 4.90
CA LEU A 198 13.90 10.45 3.65
C LEU A 198 13.47 8.98 3.75
N ASP A 199 12.75 8.53 2.73
CA ASP A 199 12.30 7.16 2.62
C ASP A 199 13.11 6.52 1.49
N ILE A 200 13.88 5.48 1.79
CA ILE A 200 14.76 4.81 0.83
C ILE A 200 14.43 3.32 0.83
N ILE A 201 14.19 2.74 -0.34
CA ILE A 201 13.88 1.33 -0.48
C ILE A 201 14.77 0.69 -1.53
N ASP A 202 15.09 -0.59 -1.35
CA ASP A 202 15.84 -1.37 -2.33
C ASP A 202 15.22 -1.31 -3.75
N PRO A 203 16.03 -1.26 -4.82
CA PRO A 203 15.53 -1.15 -6.19
C PRO A 203 14.64 -2.31 -6.65
N SER A 204 14.74 -3.46 -5.97
CA SER A 204 13.96 -4.67 -6.26
C SER A 204 12.66 -4.74 -5.46
N LEU A 205 12.33 -3.70 -4.68
CA LEU A 205 11.18 -3.64 -3.80
C LEU A 205 11.01 -4.95 -3.03
N LEU A 206 12.00 -5.37 -2.25
CA LEU A 206 11.92 -6.59 -1.45
C LEU A 206 11.23 -6.39 -0.09
N ARG A 207 11.14 -5.15 0.42
CA ARG A 207 10.48 -4.82 1.72
C ARG A 207 9.20 -3.99 1.60
N PRO A 208 8.07 -4.44 2.16
CA PRO A 208 6.78 -3.79 1.90
C PRO A 208 6.79 -2.35 2.43
N ASN A 209 6.16 -1.44 1.69
CA ASN A 209 6.01 -0.05 2.09
C ASN A 209 4.72 0.53 1.53
N VAL A 210 4.10 1.41 2.30
CA VAL A 210 2.92 2.18 1.94
C VAL A 210 3.10 3.59 2.47
N ALA A 211 3.05 4.58 1.57
CA ALA A 211 3.03 5.99 1.91
C ALA A 211 1.59 6.54 1.83
N MET A 212 1.27 7.43 2.76
CA MET A 212 0.01 8.17 2.82
C MET A 212 0.32 9.65 2.98
N LEU A 213 -0.27 10.46 2.11
CA LEU A 213 -0.20 11.92 2.19
C LEU A 213 -1.61 12.47 2.42
N TYR A 214 -1.71 13.39 3.36
CA TYR A 214 -2.92 14.13 3.68
C TYR A 214 -2.62 15.62 3.74
N GLU A 215 -3.50 16.42 3.16
CA GLU A 215 -3.41 17.88 3.20
C GLU A 215 -4.82 18.48 3.22
N ASP A 216 -5.06 19.38 4.17
CA ASP A 216 -6.20 20.28 4.20
C ASP A 216 -5.74 21.74 4.38
N ASP A 217 -6.69 22.66 4.59
CA ASP A 217 -6.40 24.10 4.73
C ASP A 217 -5.49 24.45 5.93
N GLU A 218 -5.36 23.56 6.91
CA GLU A 218 -4.70 23.81 8.20
C GLU A 218 -3.59 22.79 8.50
N SER A 219 -3.73 21.55 8.02
CA SER A 219 -2.94 20.39 8.45
C SER A 219 -2.33 19.64 7.27
N PHE A 220 -1.07 19.26 7.43
CA PHE A 220 -0.34 18.37 6.53
C PHE A 220 0.17 17.15 7.30
N VAL A 221 -0.03 15.96 6.75
CA VAL A 221 0.44 14.70 7.32
C VAL A 221 1.07 13.85 6.22
N SER A 222 2.28 13.37 6.50
CA SER A 222 2.98 12.39 5.67
C SER A 222 3.35 11.20 6.53
N ILE A 223 2.81 10.02 6.23
CA ILE A 223 3.06 8.78 6.96
C ILE A 223 3.57 7.73 5.98
N ILE A 224 4.57 6.96 6.42
CA ILE A 224 5.00 5.76 5.72
C ILE A 224 5.09 4.61 6.73
N CYS A 225 4.60 3.44 6.33
CA CYS A 225 4.59 2.24 7.14
C CYS A 225 4.94 1.02 6.27
N SER A 226 5.35 -0.07 6.90
CA SER A 226 5.57 -1.34 6.19
C SER A 226 4.25 -1.91 5.64
N GLU A 227 3.13 -1.62 6.29
CA GLU A 227 1.81 -2.15 5.94
C GLU A 227 0.74 -1.06 6.13
N LYS A 228 -0.31 -1.08 5.30
CA LYS A 228 -1.31 0.00 5.23
C LYS A 228 -2.05 0.22 6.56
N GLN A 229 -2.38 -0.85 7.27
CA GLN A 229 -3.15 -0.77 8.51
C GLN A 229 -2.39 -0.03 9.63
N GLY A 230 -1.04 -0.02 9.59
CA GLY A 230 -0.24 0.77 10.52
C GLY A 230 -0.43 2.26 10.28
N ALA A 231 -0.45 2.67 9.01
CA ALA A 231 -0.71 4.04 8.61
C ALA A 231 -2.18 4.44 8.86
N ASP A 232 -3.13 3.55 8.57
CA ASP A 232 -4.56 3.78 8.87
C ASP A 232 -4.81 3.99 10.37
N ALA A 233 -4.12 3.24 11.24
CA ALA A 233 -4.22 3.43 12.68
C ALA A 233 -3.74 4.83 13.10
N GLY A 234 -2.63 5.30 12.52
CA GLY A 234 -2.13 6.65 12.73
C GLY A 234 -3.13 7.73 12.25
N MET A 235 -3.66 7.59 11.04
CA MET A 235 -4.66 8.53 10.50
C MET A 235 -5.94 8.57 11.34
N LYS A 236 -6.45 7.41 11.78
CA LYS A 236 -7.60 7.34 12.68
C LYS A 236 -7.35 8.04 14.02
N GLU A 237 -6.16 7.87 14.58
CA GLU A 237 -5.80 8.52 15.84
C GLU A 237 -5.65 10.03 15.70
N LEU A 238 -5.02 10.51 14.62
CA LEU A 238 -4.93 11.94 14.31
C LEU A 238 -6.32 12.57 14.11
N HIS A 239 -7.23 11.84 13.46
CA HIS A 239 -8.61 12.28 13.30
C HIS A 239 -9.35 12.32 14.64
N ARG A 240 -9.19 11.28 15.49
CA ARG A 240 -9.77 11.22 16.84
C ARG A 240 -9.32 12.37 17.72
N LEU A 241 -8.05 12.80 17.57
CA LEU A 241 -7.47 13.94 18.28
C LEU A 241 -7.89 15.29 17.68
N GLY A 242 -8.63 15.31 16.57
CA GLY A 242 -9.07 16.54 15.89
C GLY A 242 -7.96 17.25 15.12
N MET A 243 -6.83 16.58 14.85
CA MET A 243 -5.70 17.16 14.11
C MET A 243 -5.92 17.16 12.59
N ILE A 244 -6.79 16.26 12.11
CA ILE A 244 -7.18 16.16 10.70
C ILE A 244 -8.69 15.97 10.58
N ARG A 245 -9.27 16.39 9.46
CA ARG A 245 -10.72 16.43 9.23
C ARG A 245 -11.31 15.09 8.80
N THR A 246 -10.50 14.15 8.30
CA THR A 246 -10.91 12.78 7.94
C THR A 246 -9.75 11.81 8.11
N PRO A 247 -9.99 10.53 8.48
CA PRO A 247 -8.94 9.52 8.61
C PRO A 247 -8.56 8.87 7.27
N ILE A 248 -9.21 9.24 6.15
CA ILE A 248 -8.86 8.72 4.83
C ILE A 248 -7.92 9.71 4.14
N PRO A 249 -6.66 9.33 3.82
CA PRO A 249 -5.70 10.22 3.20
C PRO A 249 -6.08 10.58 1.76
N ASN A 250 -5.54 11.70 1.29
CA ASN A 250 -5.71 12.21 -0.07
C ASN A 250 -4.99 11.34 -1.12
N LEU A 251 -3.83 10.77 -0.75
CA LEU A 251 -3.02 9.93 -1.62
C LEU A 251 -2.46 8.75 -0.85
N ILE A 252 -2.57 7.55 -1.45
CA ILE A 252 -1.97 6.30 -0.97
C ILE A 252 -1.17 5.71 -2.12
N PHE A 253 0.10 5.37 -1.90
CA PHE A 253 0.95 4.80 -2.93
C PHE A 253 2.15 4.06 -2.35
N THR A 254 2.83 3.29 -3.21
CA THR A 254 4.13 2.67 -2.88
C THR A 254 5.27 3.58 -3.35
N VAL A 255 6.22 3.83 -2.46
CA VAL A 255 7.45 4.55 -2.79
C VAL A 255 8.34 3.66 -3.67
N ASP A 256 8.74 4.19 -4.83
CA ASP A 256 9.65 3.55 -5.78
C ASP A 256 11.06 4.14 -5.59
N THR A 257 11.97 3.37 -5.01
CA THR A 257 13.37 3.70 -4.63
C THR A 257 13.57 4.82 -3.60
N GLY A 258 12.87 5.96 -3.69
CA GLY A 258 12.88 6.93 -2.60
C GLY A 258 11.95 8.14 -2.72
N MET A 259 11.73 8.78 -1.57
CA MET A 259 10.86 9.96 -1.39
C MET A 259 11.42 10.87 -0.29
N LEU A 260 11.27 12.18 -0.44
CA LEU A 260 11.59 13.19 0.56
C LEU A 260 10.32 13.86 1.05
N SER A 261 10.11 13.92 2.36
CA SER A 261 9.10 14.75 3.01
C SER A 261 9.81 15.72 3.94
N ARG A 262 9.72 17.03 3.70
CA ARG A 262 10.41 18.03 4.54
C ARG A 262 9.52 19.15 5.01
N VAL A 263 9.82 19.63 6.21
CA VAL A 263 9.14 20.74 6.88
C VAL A 263 10.15 21.81 7.27
N PHE A 264 9.73 23.07 7.18
CA PHE A 264 10.52 24.25 7.52
C PHE A 264 9.95 24.88 8.78
N TYR A 265 10.82 25.33 9.67
CA TYR A 265 10.41 25.98 10.92
C TYR A 265 11.04 27.36 11.10
N ASP A 266 10.35 28.23 11.82
CA ASP A 266 10.83 29.57 12.15
C ASP A 266 11.70 29.58 13.44
N GLU A 267 12.02 30.77 13.95
CA GLU A 267 12.82 30.95 15.17
C GLU A 267 12.14 30.41 16.44
N THR A 268 10.81 30.32 16.40
CA THR A 268 9.98 29.84 17.51
C THR A 268 9.78 28.34 17.47
N GLY A 269 10.21 27.67 16.38
CA GLY A 269 9.99 26.24 16.15
C GLY A 269 8.64 25.93 15.49
N THR A 270 7.93 26.94 15.02
CA THR A 270 6.62 26.76 14.36
C THR A 270 6.83 26.34 12.91
N ILE A 271 6.10 25.30 12.45
CA ILE A 271 6.15 24.84 11.06
C ILE A 271 5.48 25.87 10.15
N VAL A 272 6.22 26.39 9.16
CA VAL A 272 5.75 27.45 8.26
C VAL A 272 5.58 27.00 6.81
N ARG A 273 6.20 25.88 6.43
CA ARG A 273 6.15 25.33 5.07
C ARG A 273 6.44 23.84 5.09
N HIS A 274 5.90 23.12 4.12
CA HIS A 274 6.22 21.71 3.88
C HIS A 274 6.39 21.46 2.37
N GLU A 275 7.02 20.35 2.01
CA GLU A 275 7.02 19.84 0.64
C GLU A 275 7.33 18.34 0.61
N VAL A 276 6.84 17.66 -0.43
CA VAL A 276 7.09 16.24 -0.69
C VAL A 276 7.62 16.07 -2.12
N LEU A 277 8.76 15.41 -2.27
CA LEU A 277 9.44 15.20 -3.55
C LEU A 277 9.67 13.71 -3.81
N ASP A 278 9.59 13.29 -5.07
CA ASP A 278 10.10 12.00 -5.50
C ASP A 278 11.64 11.98 -5.54
N LYS A 279 12.24 10.81 -5.82
CA LYS A 279 13.70 10.62 -5.93
C LYS A 279 14.37 11.59 -6.92
N GLU A 280 13.69 11.96 -8.01
CA GLU A 280 14.22 12.90 -9.02
C GLU A 280 14.08 14.37 -8.58
N GLY A 281 13.47 14.63 -7.42
CA GLY A 281 13.21 15.97 -6.90
C GLY A 281 11.94 16.62 -7.46
N LYS A 282 11.06 15.86 -8.12
CA LYS A 282 9.78 16.39 -8.63
C LYS A 282 8.75 16.43 -7.49
N PRO A 283 7.98 17.52 -7.35
CA PRO A 283 6.92 17.61 -6.35
C PRO A 283 5.85 16.53 -6.55
N ILE A 284 5.47 15.87 -5.46
CA ILE A 284 4.32 14.96 -5.45
C ILE A 284 3.06 15.77 -5.17
N PHE A 285 2.14 15.79 -6.13
CA PHE A 285 0.87 16.51 -6.00
C PHE A 285 -0.06 15.78 -5.01
N ILE A 286 -0.53 16.50 -3.99
CA ILE A 286 -1.50 16.00 -3.01
C ILE A 286 -2.87 16.57 -3.38
N PRO A 287 -3.82 15.73 -3.82
CA PRO A 287 -5.14 16.21 -4.22
C PRO A 287 -5.95 16.63 -2.99
N HIS A 288 -6.42 17.86 -2.92
CA HIS A 288 -7.27 18.34 -1.83
C HIS A 288 -8.61 18.86 -2.36
N GLY A 289 -9.62 18.88 -1.50
CA GLY A 289 -10.93 19.47 -1.78
C GLY A 289 -11.55 20.09 -0.54
N THR A 290 -12.81 20.51 -0.63
CA THR A 290 -13.54 21.06 0.51
C THR A 290 -13.94 19.96 1.48
N PHE A 291 -13.82 20.24 2.77
CA PHE A 291 -14.24 19.36 3.85
C PHE A 291 -15.63 19.74 4.40
N PRO A 292 -16.31 18.85 5.15
CA PRO A 292 -17.59 19.17 5.78
C PRO A 292 -17.48 20.40 6.70
N ARG A 293 -18.30 21.43 6.46
CA ARG A 293 -18.48 22.59 7.36
C ARG A 293 -19.63 22.31 8.33
N SER A 294 -19.64 22.99 9.48
CA SER A 294 -20.73 22.91 10.46
C SER A 294 -22.08 23.37 9.90
N GLU A 295 -23.13 22.84 10.51
CA GLU A 295 -24.53 22.68 10.10
C GLU A 295 -25.14 23.77 9.21
N GLY A 296 -25.78 23.31 8.13
CA GLY A 296 -26.78 24.06 7.37
C GLY A 296 -27.89 23.11 6.93
N GLU A 297 -29.13 23.46 7.19
CA GLU A 297 -30.28 22.65 6.80
C GLU A 297 -30.52 22.69 5.29
N SER A 298 -30.45 21.54 4.64
CA SER A 298 -31.08 21.32 3.33
C SER A 298 -32.05 20.14 3.41
N SER A 299 -33.30 20.31 2.96
CA SER A 299 -34.31 19.25 2.86
C SER A 299 -34.30 18.61 1.48
N CYS A 300 -34.37 17.27 1.38
CA CYS A 300 -34.67 16.58 0.12
C CYS A 300 -36.16 16.71 -0.21
N SER A 301 -36.48 16.93 -1.48
CA SER A 301 -37.85 17.08 -1.99
C SER A 301 -38.47 15.73 -2.38
N PHE A 302 -39.81 15.66 -2.41
CA PHE A 302 -40.56 14.43 -2.70
C PHE A 302 -40.32 13.87 -4.12
N GLY A 303 -40.04 14.72 -5.12
CA GLY A 303 -39.76 14.28 -6.49
C GLY A 303 -38.41 13.58 -6.65
N GLU A 304 -37.42 13.93 -5.82
CA GLU A 304 -36.10 13.29 -5.84
C GLU A 304 -36.14 11.84 -5.34
N MET A 305 -37.17 11.49 -4.55
CA MET A 305 -37.29 10.15 -3.97
C MET A 305 -37.70 9.09 -5.01
N ALA A 306 -38.54 9.44 -6.00
CA ALA A 306 -39.00 8.51 -7.03
C ALA A 306 -37.87 8.14 -8.03
N GLU A 307 -36.98 9.08 -8.35
CA GLU A 307 -35.82 8.80 -9.21
C GLU A 307 -34.82 7.86 -8.51
N MET A 308 -34.62 8.04 -7.20
CA MET A 308 -33.75 7.18 -6.40
C MET A 308 -34.20 5.72 -6.43
N GLU A 309 -35.51 5.45 -6.44
CA GLU A 309 -36.05 4.09 -6.51
C GLU A 309 -35.77 3.39 -7.83
N SER A 310 -35.70 4.14 -8.93
CA SER A 310 -35.49 3.57 -10.27
C SER A 310 -34.05 3.08 -10.48
N ASN A 311 -33.06 3.89 -10.06
CA ASN A 311 -31.64 3.58 -10.21
C ASN A 311 -30.81 4.37 -9.18
N PRO A 312 -30.57 3.81 -7.98
CA PRO A 312 -29.84 4.49 -6.92
C PRO A 312 -28.44 4.94 -7.37
N LEU A 313 -27.72 4.12 -8.15
CA LEU A 313 -26.36 4.47 -8.56
C LEU A 313 -26.31 5.70 -9.45
N VAL A 314 -27.19 5.77 -10.46
CA VAL A 314 -27.27 6.93 -11.35
C VAL A 314 -27.74 8.17 -10.59
N PHE A 315 -28.74 8.02 -9.71
CA PHE A 315 -29.25 9.09 -8.87
C PHE A 315 -28.16 9.76 -8.02
N PHE A 316 -27.34 8.97 -7.31
CA PHE A 316 -26.24 9.50 -6.51
C PHE A 316 -25.12 10.09 -7.38
N ARG A 317 -24.72 9.40 -8.46
CA ARG A 317 -23.65 9.86 -9.37
C ARG A 317 -23.92 11.24 -9.95
N GLU A 318 -25.13 11.51 -10.41
CA GLU A 318 -25.48 12.77 -11.11
C GLU A 318 -25.63 13.95 -10.15
N ARG A 319 -25.99 13.68 -8.89
CA ARG A 319 -26.24 14.71 -7.87
C ARG A 319 -25.04 14.99 -6.99
N LEU A 320 -24.12 14.02 -6.84
CA LEU A 320 -22.92 14.14 -6.01
C LEU A 320 -22.14 15.44 -6.25
N PRO A 321 -21.88 15.92 -7.49
CA PRO A 321 -21.14 17.16 -7.70
C PRO A 321 -21.82 18.39 -7.07
N ARG A 322 -23.15 18.41 -7.06
CA ARG A 322 -23.98 19.55 -6.61
C ARG A 322 -24.36 19.47 -5.14
N TRP A 323 -24.38 18.27 -4.56
CA TRP A 323 -24.72 18.08 -3.16
C TRP A 323 -23.63 18.58 -2.21
N SER A 324 -24.09 19.13 -1.09
CA SER A 324 -23.27 19.28 0.12
C SER A 324 -23.06 17.93 0.80
N PHE A 325 -22.09 17.85 1.72
CA PHE A 325 -21.90 16.64 2.54
C PHE A 325 -23.14 16.26 3.35
N GLU A 326 -23.90 17.26 3.84
CA GLU A 326 -25.13 17.00 4.60
C GLU A 326 -26.27 16.50 3.71
N ALA A 327 -26.41 17.05 2.49
CA ALA A 327 -27.38 16.54 1.52
C ALA A 327 -27.08 15.08 1.15
N LEU A 328 -25.80 14.74 0.94
CA LEU A 328 -25.37 13.36 0.72
C LEU A 328 -25.71 12.46 1.91
N ARG A 329 -25.40 12.88 3.14
CA ARG A 329 -25.71 12.12 4.35
C ARG A 329 -27.21 11.85 4.49
N LYS A 330 -28.06 12.86 4.23
CA LYS A 330 -29.52 12.69 4.24
C LYS A 330 -30.00 11.72 3.16
N ALA A 331 -29.45 11.81 1.94
CA ALA A 331 -29.78 10.89 0.87
C ALA A 331 -29.40 9.44 1.20
N LEU A 332 -28.22 9.21 1.78
CA LEU A 332 -27.79 7.89 2.23
C LEU A 332 -28.70 7.32 3.33
N ARG A 333 -29.13 8.17 4.28
CA ARG A 333 -30.10 7.78 5.32
C ARG A 333 -31.45 7.42 4.73
N ALA A 334 -31.97 8.22 3.79
CA ALA A 334 -33.22 7.95 3.10
C ALA A 334 -33.17 6.64 2.30
N LEU A 335 -32.04 6.34 1.66
CA LEU A 335 -31.80 5.05 1.00
C LEU A 335 -31.90 3.91 2.02
N VAL A 336 -31.21 4.02 3.15
CA VAL A 336 -31.22 2.98 4.19
C VAL A 336 -32.60 2.75 4.81
N GLU A 337 -33.44 3.79 4.88
CA GLU A 337 -34.82 3.69 5.40
C GLU A 337 -35.80 3.10 4.38
N ARG A 338 -35.49 3.15 3.08
CA ARG A 338 -36.40 2.75 2.01
C ARG A 338 -36.33 1.27 1.65
N TRP A 339 -35.15 0.67 1.73
CA TRP A 339 -34.91 -0.72 1.35
C TRP A 339 -34.74 -1.64 2.57
N PRO A 340 -35.05 -2.94 2.41
CA PRO A 340 -34.61 -3.95 3.36
C PRO A 340 -33.09 -3.86 3.60
N MET A 341 -32.65 -4.18 4.80
CA MET A 341 -31.26 -3.97 5.23
C MET A 341 -30.20 -4.59 4.29
N GLU A 342 -30.45 -5.81 3.78
CA GLU A 342 -29.55 -6.48 2.82
C GLU A 342 -29.46 -5.73 1.49
N GLU A 343 -30.59 -5.27 0.95
CA GLU A 343 -30.65 -4.51 -0.31
C GLU A 343 -30.04 -3.11 -0.14
N ALA A 344 -30.37 -2.43 0.96
CA ALA A 344 -29.81 -1.13 1.31
C ALA A 344 -28.27 -1.20 1.42
N PHE A 345 -27.76 -2.22 2.10
CA PHE A 345 -26.32 -2.48 2.18
C PHE A 345 -25.72 -2.72 0.79
N GLY A 346 -26.35 -3.56 -0.05
CA GLY A 346 -25.91 -3.80 -1.41
C GLY A 346 -25.84 -2.52 -2.27
N HIS A 347 -26.78 -1.60 -2.12
CA HIS A 347 -26.73 -0.29 -2.78
C HIS A 347 -25.62 0.60 -2.23
N LEU A 348 -25.46 0.69 -0.90
CA LEU A 348 -24.38 1.47 -0.27
C LEU A 348 -23.01 0.98 -0.69
N THR A 349 -22.78 -0.33 -0.71
CA THR A 349 -21.51 -0.93 -1.14
C THR A 349 -21.19 -0.57 -2.59
N LYS A 350 -22.16 -0.69 -3.50
CA LYS A 350 -21.96 -0.29 -4.91
C LYS A 350 -21.70 1.21 -5.06
N ILE A 351 -22.35 2.05 -4.25
CA ILE A 351 -22.08 3.50 -4.22
C ILE A 351 -20.65 3.74 -3.75
N TYR A 352 -20.24 3.14 -2.63
CA TYR A 352 -18.90 3.25 -2.07
C TYR A 352 -17.82 2.80 -3.07
N ASP A 353 -17.98 1.63 -3.69
CA ASP A 353 -17.02 1.05 -4.63
C ASP A 353 -16.87 1.85 -5.94
N ARG A 354 -17.95 2.51 -6.40
CA ARG A 354 -17.97 3.24 -7.68
C ARG A 354 -17.80 4.75 -7.54
N MET A 355 -18.00 5.32 -6.35
CA MET A 355 -17.82 6.75 -6.08
C MET A 355 -16.43 7.28 -6.46
N PRO A 356 -15.32 6.51 -6.30
CA PRO A 356 -14.01 6.94 -6.80
C PRO A 356 -14.00 7.29 -8.30
N GLY A 357 -14.94 6.77 -9.09
CA GLY A 357 -15.11 7.09 -10.50
C GLY A 357 -16.08 8.21 -10.84
N TRP A 358 -16.71 8.84 -9.86
CA TRP A 358 -17.70 9.90 -10.08
C TRP A 358 -17.06 11.28 -9.93
N SER A 359 -17.68 12.29 -10.53
CA SER A 359 -17.31 13.68 -10.25
C SER A 359 -17.72 14.04 -8.82
N ALA A 360 -16.77 14.52 -8.03
CA ALA A 360 -17.00 14.97 -6.65
C ALA A 360 -17.37 16.47 -6.55
N GLY A 361 -17.31 17.20 -7.67
CA GLY A 361 -17.30 18.68 -7.64
C GLY A 361 -16.06 19.17 -6.88
N GLU A 362 -16.24 20.13 -5.97
CA GLU A 362 -15.16 20.69 -5.15
C GLU A 362 -14.85 19.86 -3.89
N LYS A 363 -15.60 18.78 -3.62
CA LYS A 363 -15.53 18.03 -2.35
C LYS A 363 -14.29 17.14 -2.27
N ASP A 364 -13.70 17.09 -1.08
CA ASP A 364 -12.62 16.16 -0.78
C ASP A 364 -13.10 14.70 -0.86
N ARG A 365 -12.35 13.86 -1.58
CA ARG A 365 -12.71 12.46 -1.80
C ARG A 365 -12.49 11.59 -0.57
N GLY A 366 -11.45 11.86 0.22
CA GLY A 366 -11.21 11.15 1.46
C GLY A 366 -12.38 11.34 2.41
N ALA A 367 -12.86 12.58 2.54
CA ALA A 367 -14.04 12.91 3.32
C ALA A 367 -15.33 12.24 2.80
N LEU A 368 -15.54 12.18 1.48
CA LEU A 368 -16.69 11.48 0.88
C LEU A 368 -16.65 9.96 1.15
N SER A 369 -15.48 9.34 0.93
CA SER A 369 -15.26 7.92 1.22
C SER A 369 -15.46 7.62 2.70
N HIS A 370 -15.01 8.53 3.58
CA HIS A 370 -15.15 8.38 5.02
C HIS A 370 -16.62 8.39 5.43
N LEU A 371 -17.39 9.37 4.93
CA LEU A 371 -18.82 9.48 5.19
C LEU A 371 -19.59 8.23 4.72
N LEU A 372 -19.29 7.71 3.53
CA LEU A 372 -19.90 6.49 3.02
C LEU A 372 -19.56 5.27 3.88
N LEU A 373 -18.29 5.14 4.29
CA LEU A 373 -17.84 4.05 5.16
C LEU A 373 -18.52 4.13 6.54
N GLU A 374 -18.61 5.32 7.15
CA GLU A 374 -19.35 5.53 8.40
C GLU A 374 -20.81 5.09 8.28
N GLU A 375 -21.48 5.43 7.18
CA GLU A 375 -22.86 5.01 6.93
C GLU A 375 -22.99 3.49 6.73
N ILE A 376 -22.03 2.84 6.04
CA ILE A 376 -21.95 1.38 5.95
C ILE A 376 -21.79 0.75 7.34
N GLU A 377 -20.83 1.22 8.13
CA GLU A 377 -20.59 0.70 9.48
C GLU A 377 -21.81 0.90 10.38
N ARG A 378 -22.49 2.04 10.29
CA ARG A 378 -23.73 2.34 11.02
C ARG A 378 -24.85 1.37 10.63
N VAL A 379 -24.98 1.01 9.36
CA VAL A 379 -25.97 0.00 8.92
C VAL A 379 -25.64 -1.35 9.53
N LEU A 380 -24.38 -1.78 9.46
CA LEU A 380 -23.94 -3.07 9.97
C LEU A 380 -24.05 -3.17 11.50
N ASP A 381 -23.76 -2.10 12.24
CA ASP A 381 -23.88 -2.05 13.69
C ASP A 381 -25.33 -2.22 14.20
N ARG A 382 -26.34 -1.88 13.37
CA ARG A 382 -27.77 -2.08 13.70
C ARG A 382 -28.24 -3.52 13.48
N VAL A 383 -27.44 -4.38 12.84
CA VAL A 383 -27.76 -5.79 12.67
C VAL A 383 -27.79 -6.47 14.03
N GLY A 384 -28.91 -7.12 14.35
CA GLY A 384 -29.10 -7.80 15.64
C GLY A 384 -28.17 -9.00 15.83
N SER A 385 -27.81 -9.28 17.08
CA SER A 385 -27.03 -10.47 17.47
C SER A 385 -27.90 -11.68 17.82
N SER A 386 -29.21 -11.48 17.98
CA SER A 386 -30.19 -12.52 18.29
C SER A 386 -30.70 -13.21 17.03
N PHE A 387 -30.91 -14.52 17.13
CA PHE A 387 -31.56 -15.31 16.09
C PHE A 387 -32.99 -14.81 15.87
N ASP A 388 -33.24 -14.29 14.68
CA ASP A 388 -34.57 -13.95 14.19
C ASP A 388 -34.81 -14.74 12.89
N PRO A 389 -35.75 -15.69 12.85
CA PRO A 389 -36.07 -16.48 11.66
C PRO A 389 -36.45 -15.62 10.44
N GLU A 390 -36.92 -14.39 10.67
CA GLU A 390 -37.31 -13.46 9.61
C GLU A 390 -36.14 -12.57 9.12
N ARG A 391 -35.00 -12.54 9.83
CA ARG A 391 -33.84 -11.71 9.45
C ARG A 391 -32.77 -12.52 8.71
N GLY A 392 -32.43 -12.05 7.52
CA GLY A 392 -31.37 -12.63 6.68
C GLY A 392 -29.93 -12.38 7.16
N MET A 393 -29.72 -11.46 8.11
CA MET A 393 -28.39 -11.02 8.57
C MET A 393 -28.25 -11.15 10.09
N VAL A 394 -27.07 -11.58 10.55
CA VAL A 394 -26.77 -11.81 11.97
C VAL A 394 -25.40 -11.26 12.29
N ARG A 395 -25.29 -10.45 13.35
CA ARG A 395 -24.03 -9.80 13.73
C ARG A 395 -23.31 -10.52 14.87
N ILE A 396 -22.00 -10.69 14.73
CA ILE A 396 -21.08 -11.18 15.73
C ILE A 396 -19.92 -10.21 15.95
N THR A 397 -19.50 -10.10 17.21
CA THR A 397 -18.31 -9.40 17.67
C THR A 397 -17.38 -10.40 18.35
N HIS A 398 -16.14 -10.01 18.64
CA HIS A 398 -15.22 -10.82 19.46
C HIS A 398 -15.87 -11.29 20.78
N ALA A 399 -16.56 -10.40 21.49
CA ALA A 399 -17.24 -10.71 22.76
C ALA A 399 -18.44 -11.68 22.63
N SER A 400 -19.01 -11.83 21.43
CA SER A 400 -20.13 -12.74 21.17
C SER A 400 -19.75 -13.95 20.32
N ALA A 401 -18.48 -14.10 19.92
CA ALA A 401 -18.00 -15.17 19.05
C ALA A 401 -18.35 -16.57 19.57
N ALA A 402 -18.28 -16.78 20.89
CA ALA A 402 -18.61 -18.06 21.52
C ALA A 402 -20.11 -18.43 21.43
N ARG A 403 -20.99 -17.46 21.15
CA ARG A 403 -22.45 -17.64 21.07
C ARG A 403 -22.95 -17.86 19.64
N LEU A 404 -22.05 -18.01 18.66
CA LEU A 404 -22.43 -18.31 17.28
C LEU A 404 -23.25 -19.60 17.24
N PHE A 405 -24.34 -19.60 16.46
CA PHE A 405 -25.18 -20.76 16.22
C PHE A 405 -24.99 -21.29 14.78
N PRO A 406 -25.34 -22.56 14.51
CA PRO A 406 -25.25 -23.12 13.16
C PRO A 406 -26.26 -22.51 12.18
N ALA A 407 -25.86 -22.29 10.93
CA ALA A 407 -26.72 -21.81 9.84
C ALA A 407 -26.89 -22.88 8.76
N PRO A 408 -27.76 -23.88 8.96
CA PRO A 408 -27.85 -25.04 8.07
C PRO A 408 -28.41 -24.73 6.67
N ASP A 409 -29.07 -23.59 6.47
CA ASP A 409 -29.63 -23.21 5.16
C ASP A 409 -28.61 -22.54 4.22
N GLY A 410 -27.46 -22.10 4.71
CA GLY A 410 -26.40 -21.41 3.95
C GLY A 410 -26.83 -20.07 3.32
N LYS A 411 -28.08 -19.64 3.49
CA LYS A 411 -28.65 -18.47 2.81
C LYS A 411 -28.41 -17.16 3.56
N ARG A 412 -28.20 -17.27 4.87
CA ARG A 412 -28.03 -16.14 5.78
C ARG A 412 -26.63 -15.56 5.71
N ILE A 413 -26.53 -14.27 6.03
CA ILE A 413 -25.29 -13.51 6.03
C ILE A 413 -24.80 -13.34 7.47
N LEU A 414 -23.55 -13.75 7.71
CA LEU A 414 -22.86 -13.48 8.96
C LEU A 414 -22.10 -12.15 8.85
N VAL A 415 -22.52 -11.16 9.63
CA VAL A 415 -21.83 -9.88 9.77
C VAL A 415 -20.85 -10.00 10.93
N VAL A 416 -19.56 -9.80 10.67
CA VAL A 416 -18.49 -9.95 11.65
C VAL A 416 -17.77 -8.62 11.83
N ASP A 417 -17.86 -8.06 13.04
CA ASP A 417 -17.03 -6.96 13.47
C ASP A 417 -15.65 -7.51 13.84
N ALA A 418 -14.63 -7.16 13.06
CA ALA A 418 -13.26 -7.66 13.25
C ALA A 418 -12.56 -7.05 14.47
N THR A 419 -13.14 -6.02 15.10
CA THR A 419 -12.55 -5.35 16.26
C THR A 419 -12.34 -6.33 17.42
N GLY A 420 -11.15 -6.31 18.02
CA GLY A 420 -10.77 -7.17 19.14
C GLY A 420 -10.21 -8.55 18.73
N PHE A 421 -10.47 -9.02 17.51
CA PHE A 421 -9.83 -10.24 17.01
C PHE A 421 -8.33 -10.00 16.75
N ARG A 422 -7.51 -10.95 17.18
CA ARG A 422 -6.06 -10.96 16.99
C ARG A 422 -5.71 -11.22 15.52
N PRO A 423 -4.58 -10.66 15.04
CA PRO A 423 -4.15 -10.86 13.67
C PRO A 423 -3.55 -12.24 13.40
N GLU A 424 -3.07 -12.93 14.43
CA GLU A 424 -2.41 -14.23 14.32
C GLU A 424 -2.69 -15.12 15.54
N GLY A 425 -2.51 -16.43 15.36
CA GLY A 425 -2.76 -17.48 16.34
C GLY A 425 -3.66 -18.58 15.77
N ILE A 426 -4.05 -19.53 16.62
CA ILE A 426 -4.82 -20.72 16.22
C ILE A 426 -6.17 -20.87 16.95
N ASN A 427 -6.48 -19.98 17.90
CA ASN A 427 -7.72 -20.07 18.68
C ASN A 427 -8.90 -19.46 17.88
N PRO A 428 -9.92 -20.26 17.49
CA PRO A 428 -11.06 -19.78 16.69
C PRO A 428 -11.96 -18.75 17.39
N LEU A 429 -11.80 -18.51 18.69
CA LEU A 429 -12.53 -17.46 19.41
C LEU A 429 -11.75 -16.14 19.50
N GLU A 430 -10.44 -16.19 19.26
CA GLU A 430 -9.55 -15.02 19.41
C GLU A 430 -9.02 -14.52 18.07
N VAL A 431 -8.99 -15.36 17.04
CA VAL A 431 -8.37 -15.07 15.73
C VAL A 431 -9.44 -15.08 14.64
N LEU A 432 -9.52 -14.00 13.87
CA LEU A 432 -10.60 -13.78 12.91
C LEU A 432 -10.66 -14.85 11.82
N SER A 433 -9.52 -15.22 11.21
CA SER A 433 -9.49 -16.23 10.16
C SER A 433 -9.95 -17.60 10.65
N CYS A 434 -9.49 -18.03 11.83
CA CYS A 434 -9.95 -19.26 12.48
C CYS A 434 -11.44 -19.19 12.87
N PHE A 435 -11.94 -18.02 13.29
CA PHE A 435 -13.36 -17.81 13.56
C PHE A 435 -14.22 -17.99 12.31
N LEU A 436 -13.80 -17.41 11.18
CA LEU A 436 -14.52 -17.54 9.90
C LEU A 436 -14.55 -18.99 9.42
N ASP A 437 -13.44 -19.73 9.55
CA ASP A 437 -13.42 -21.15 9.21
C ASP A 437 -14.36 -21.97 10.12
N ARG A 438 -14.35 -21.73 11.43
CA ARG A 438 -15.31 -22.33 12.36
C ARG A 438 -16.75 -22.00 11.96
N ALA A 439 -17.05 -20.75 11.64
CA ALA A 439 -18.38 -20.33 11.19
C ALA A 439 -18.79 -21.05 9.90
N HIS A 440 -17.85 -21.20 8.95
CA HIS A 440 -18.09 -21.97 7.74
C HIS A 440 -18.40 -23.45 8.05
N GLN A 441 -17.67 -24.10 8.95
CA GLN A 441 -17.95 -25.46 9.42
C GLN A 441 -19.34 -25.58 10.09
N MET A 442 -19.86 -24.47 10.64
CA MET A 442 -21.19 -24.37 11.22
C MET A 442 -22.30 -24.06 10.19
N GLY A 443 -21.99 -24.06 8.89
CA GLY A 443 -22.95 -23.91 7.79
C GLY A 443 -23.04 -22.50 7.18
N TRP A 444 -22.32 -21.52 7.73
CA TRP A 444 -22.32 -20.17 7.17
C TRP A 444 -21.56 -20.13 5.83
N ARG A 445 -22.09 -19.39 4.85
CA ARG A 445 -21.48 -19.26 3.51
C ARG A 445 -21.30 -17.83 3.04
N ARG A 446 -22.14 -16.89 3.52
CA ARG A 446 -22.05 -15.47 3.18
C ARG A 446 -21.53 -14.70 4.39
N PHE A 447 -20.44 -13.98 4.22
CA PHE A 447 -19.77 -13.24 5.27
C PHE A 447 -19.62 -11.77 4.87
N ILE A 448 -19.96 -10.86 5.77
CA ILE A 448 -19.57 -9.45 5.69
C ILE A 448 -18.64 -9.19 6.86
N VAL A 449 -17.38 -8.90 6.59
CA VAL A 449 -16.38 -8.58 7.61
C VAL A 449 -16.06 -7.10 7.51
N TYR A 450 -16.17 -6.37 8.62
CA TYR A 450 -15.89 -4.93 8.63
C TYR A 450 -15.02 -4.54 9.83
N ARG A 451 -14.43 -3.34 9.75
CA ARG A 451 -13.37 -2.87 10.67
C ARG A 451 -12.13 -3.76 10.68
N ALA A 452 -11.83 -4.42 9.56
CA ALA A 452 -10.58 -5.16 9.41
C ALA A 452 -9.40 -4.18 9.56
N ALA A 453 -8.41 -4.56 10.37
CA ALA A 453 -7.28 -3.71 10.76
C ALA A 453 -6.01 -4.55 10.94
N GLY A 454 -5.64 -5.28 9.88
CA GLY A 454 -4.43 -6.11 9.83
C GLY A 454 -4.61 -7.57 10.23
N GLN A 455 -5.85 -8.05 10.43
CA GLN A 455 -6.06 -9.48 10.67
C GLN A 455 -5.62 -10.30 9.45
N ARG A 456 -4.76 -11.29 9.67
CA ARG A 456 -4.10 -12.07 8.60
C ARG A 456 -4.92 -13.31 8.24
N GLY A 457 -4.73 -13.79 7.02
CA GLY A 457 -5.32 -15.05 6.56
C GLY A 457 -6.84 -15.04 6.44
N ILE A 458 -7.47 -13.87 6.23
CA ILE A 458 -8.93 -13.79 6.04
C ILE A 458 -9.31 -14.56 4.77
N GLY A 459 -10.20 -15.54 4.90
CA GLY A 459 -10.58 -16.45 3.82
C GLY A 459 -9.51 -17.48 3.45
N MET A 460 -8.43 -17.60 4.23
CA MET A 460 -7.35 -18.54 3.95
C MET A 460 -7.82 -19.99 4.12
N GLY A 461 -7.83 -20.75 3.02
CA GLY A 461 -8.27 -22.15 3.01
C GLY A 461 -9.62 -22.35 3.70
N ILE A 462 -10.53 -21.38 3.59
CA ILE A 462 -11.79 -21.38 4.33
C ILE A 462 -12.63 -22.58 3.91
N GLY A 463 -13.07 -23.35 4.90
CA GLY A 463 -13.77 -24.61 4.68
C GLY A 463 -12.83 -25.75 4.29
N VAL A 464 -13.23 -26.96 4.67
CA VAL A 464 -12.51 -28.17 4.23
C VAL A 464 -12.93 -28.50 2.80
N GLY A 465 -12.03 -28.28 1.83
CA GLY A 465 -12.25 -28.63 0.42
C GLY A 465 -12.82 -27.49 -0.44
N PRO A 466 -13.47 -27.80 -1.58
CA PRO A 466 -14.00 -26.78 -2.48
C PRO A 466 -15.15 -25.97 -1.87
N THR A 467 -15.10 -24.64 -1.99
CA THR A 467 -16.08 -23.71 -1.39
C THR A 467 -16.69 -22.71 -2.40
N PRO A 468 -17.20 -23.15 -3.57
CA PRO A 468 -17.74 -22.25 -4.60
C PRO A 468 -19.02 -21.49 -4.19
N ASP A 469 -19.68 -21.93 -3.12
CA ASP A 469 -20.87 -21.31 -2.52
C ASP A 469 -20.52 -20.21 -1.49
N THR A 470 -19.24 -20.02 -1.18
CA THR A 470 -18.78 -19.11 -0.13
C THR A 470 -18.45 -17.73 -0.70
N VAL A 471 -18.97 -16.69 -0.04
CA VAL A 471 -18.72 -15.28 -0.38
C VAL A 471 -18.30 -14.51 0.87
N ILE A 472 -17.22 -13.73 0.76
CA ILE A 472 -16.71 -12.85 1.82
C ILE A 472 -16.59 -11.43 1.26
N ASP A 473 -17.38 -10.49 1.76
CA ASP A 473 -17.22 -9.05 1.51
C ASP A 473 -16.44 -8.43 2.69
N LEU A 474 -15.35 -7.71 2.39
CA LEU A 474 -14.37 -7.26 3.38
C LEU A 474 -14.14 -5.75 3.34
N PHE A 475 -14.44 -5.09 4.46
CA PHE A 475 -14.29 -3.64 4.67
C PHE A 475 -13.19 -3.35 5.70
N GLY A 476 -12.34 -2.38 5.38
CA GLY A 476 -11.14 -2.03 6.16
C GLY A 476 -9.86 -2.45 5.45
N SER A 477 -8.83 -2.76 6.23
CA SER A 477 -7.51 -3.13 5.75
C SER A 477 -7.17 -4.56 6.20
N PRO A 478 -7.39 -5.58 5.36
CA PRO A 478 -6.94 -6.93 5.68
C PRO A 478 -5.42 -6.99 5.85
N GLY A 479 -4.95 -7.88 6.73
CA GLY A 479 -3.53 -8.21 6.80
C GLY A 479 -3.08 -9.12 5.65
N GLU A 480 -1.83 -9.58 5.74
CA GLU A 480 -1.24 -10.51 4.76
C GLU A 480 -2.03 -11.83 4.63
N TYR A 481 -1.82 -12.53 3.51
CA TYR A 481 -2.41 -13.85 3.21
C TYR A 481 -3.93 -13.86 3.02
N CYS A 482 -4.55 -12.72 2.70
CA CYS A 482 -5.97 -12.69 2.35
C CYS A 482 -6.24 -13.62 1.15
N GLY A 483 -7.21 -14.54 1.30
CA GLY A 483 -7.56 -15.52 0.27
C GLY A 483 -6.46 -16.53 -0.11
N ALA A 484 -5.42 -16.69 0.70
CA ALA A 484 -4.41 -17.72 0.45
C ALA A 484 -5.02 -19.13 0.54
N PHE A 485 -4.51 -20.10 -0.22
CA PHE A 485 -5.04 -21.47 -0.30
C PHE A 485 -6.55 -21.55 -0.61
N ASN A 486 -7.12 -20.53 -1.25
CA ASN A 486 -8.54 -20.52 -1.58
C ASN A 486 -8.87 -21.65 -2.58
N MET A 487 -9.96 -22.38 -2.30
CA MET A 487 -10.43 -23.55 -3.01
C MET A 487 -11.80 -23.33 -3.69
N GLY A 488 -12.25 -22.09 -3.85
CA GLY A 488 -13.47 -21.78 -4.61
C GLY A 488 -14.22 -20.54 -4.14
N ALA A 489 -13.94 -20.03 -2.94
CA ALA A 489 -14.65 -18.89 -2.38
C ALA A 489 -14.45 -17.62 -3.23
N ARG A 490 -15.49 -16.77 -3.25
CA ARG A 490 -15.40 -15.40 -3.76
C ARG A 490 -15.08 -14.45 -2.61
N ILE A 491 -13.98 -13.73 -2.70
CA ILE A 491 -13.57 -12.75 -1.69
C ILE A 491 -13.48 -11.37 -2.34
N ARG A 492 -14.24 -10.42 -1.83
CA ARG A 492 -14.24 -9.03 -2.26
C ARG A 492 -13.60 -8.16 -1.20
N VAL A 493 -12.58 -7.42 -1.57
CA VAL A 493 -11.91 -6.45 -0.69
C VAL A 493 -12.28 -5.06 -1.18
N HIS A 494 -13.10 -4.35 -0.40
CA HIS A 494 -13.58 -2.99 -0.68
C HIS A 494 -12.53 -1.93 -0.30
N SER A 495 -11.26 -2.23 -0.61
CA SER A 495 -10.06 -1.47 -0.24
C SER A 495 -8.83 -2.12 -0.91
N HIS A 496 -7.64 -1.77 -0.44
CA HIS A 496 -6.37 -2.40 -0.80
C HIS A 496 -6.19 -3.73 -0.06
N ALA A 497 -5.48 -4.68 -0.68
CA ALA A 497 -5.05 -5.93 -0.05
C ALA A 497 -3.53 -5.96 0.18
N GLN A 498 -3.07 -6.69 1.20
CA GLN A 498 -1.66 -6.75 1.59
C GLN A 498 -0.90 -7.87 0.86
N ASN A 499 0.34 -8.12 1.29
CA ASN A 499 1.23 -9.12 0.70
C ASN A 499 0.63 -10.53 0.75
N PHE A 500 1.07 -11.39 -0.18
CA PHE A 500 0.69 -12.79 -0.29
C PHE A 500 -0.81 -13.04 -0.51
N THR A 501 -1.54 -12.03 -0.98
CA THR A 501 -2.96 -12.17 -1.34
C THR A 501 -3.12 -13.28 -2.39
N GLY A 502 -4.02 -14.24 -2.16
CA GLY A 502 -4.25 -15.37 -3.09
C GLY A 502 -3.06 -16.32 -3.27
N MET A 503 -2.10 -16.34 -2.35
CA MET A 503 -0.99 -17.30 -2.39
C MET A 503 -1.50 -18.74 -2.43
N VAL A 504 -0.99 -19.57 -3.34
CA VAL A 504 -1.36 -20.99 -3.51
C VAL A 504 -2.88 -21.19 -3.72
N MET A 505 -3.58 -20.18 -4.21
CA MET A 505 -4.99 -20.30 -4.59
C MET A 505 -5.18 -21.33 -5.69
N HIS A 506 -6.12 -22.26 -5.52
CA HIS A 506 -6.42 -23.29 -6.50
C HIS A 506 -7.59 -22.93 -7.41
N SER A 507 -8.63 -22.32 -6.84
CA SER A 507 -9.84 -21.89 -7.55
C SER A 507 -10.59 -20.82 -6.75
N GLY A 508 -11.58 -20.16 -7.36
CA GLY A 508 -12.35 -19.09 -6.75
C GLY A 508 -12.10 -17.74 -7.40
N VAL A 509 -12.59 -16.67 -6.76
CA VAL A 509 -12.51 -15.31 -7.32
C VAL A 509 -12.05 -14.31 -6.25
N LEU A 510 -11.02 -13.52 -6.54
CA LEU A 510 -10.61 -12.37 -5.72
C LEU A 510 -10.94 -11.07 -6.46
N GLU A 511 -11.72 -10.19 -5.83
CA GLU A 511 -12.13 -8.89 -6.38
C GLU A 511 -11.60 -7.78 -5.46
N ILE A 512 -10.59 -7.04 -5.90
CA ILE A 512 -9.86 -6.05 -5.09
C ILE A 512 -10.10 -4.64 -5.65
N HIS A 513 -10.75 -3.78 -4.86
CA HIS A 513 -11.11 -2.41 -5.24
C HIS A 513 -9.98 -1.39 -5.03
N GLY A 514 -8.77 -1.84 -4.68
CA GLY A 514 -7.57 -1.02 -4.53
C GLY A 514 -6.32 -1.73 -5.05
N ASP A 515 -5.16 -1.34 -4.53
CA ASP A 515 -3.89 -1.99 -4.83
C ASP A 515 -3.76 -3.34 -4.11
N VAL A 516 -2.90 -4.21 -4.63
CA VAL A 516 -2.47 -5.44 -3.95
C VAL A 516 -0.99 -5.37 -3.63
N GLY A 517 -0.63 -5.88 -2.45
CA GLY A 517 0.75 -5.94 -1.99
C GLY A 517 1.64 -6.91 -2.76
N LYS A 518 2.80 -7.20 -2.17
CA LYS A 518 3.85 -8.01 -2.80
C LYS A 518 3.48 -9.48 -2.88
N VAL A 519 4.03 -10.16 -3.89
CA VAL A 519 3.97 -11.63 -4.00
C VAL A 519 2.51 -12.14 -4.06
N THR A 520 1.62 -11.31 -4.61
CA THR A 520 0.21 -11.66 -4.83
C THR A 520 0.11 -12.82 -5.83
N GLY A 521 -0.73 -13.81 -5.56
CA GLY A 521 -0.91 -14.98 -6.42
C GLY A 521 0.30 -15.92 -6.48
N TYR A 522 1.23 -15.83 -5.53
CA TYR A 522 2.42 -16.68 -5.51
C TYR A 522 2.06 -18.16 -5.50
N SER A 523 2.65 -18.92 -6.43
CA SER A 523 2.38 -20.36 -6.58
C SER A 523 0.90 -20.73 -6.73
N ALA A 524 0.05 -19.78 -7.16
CA ALA A 524 -1.35 -20.06 -7.49
C ALA A 524 -1.43 -21.18 -8.52
N LYS A 525 -2.46 -22.03 -8.38
CA LYS A 525 -2.79 -23.15 -9.26
C LYS A 525 -3.92 -22.83 -10.23
N GLY A 526 -4.72 -21.81 -9.92
CA GLY A 526 -5.84 -21.35 -10.73
C GLY A 526 -6.64 -20.27 -10.02
N GLY A 527 -7.81 -19.96 -10.54
CA GLY A 527 -8.71 -18.93 -10.02
C GLY A 527 -8.64 -17.61 -10.79
N GLU A 528 -9.59 -16.74 -10.47
CA GLU A 528 -9.76 -15.44 -11.11
C GLU A 528 -9.36 -14.31 -10.14
N PHE A 529 -8.50 -13.39 -10.61
CA PHE A 529 -8.07 -12.21 -9.88
C PHE A 529 -8.54 -10.97 -10.64
N ASN A 530 -9.31 -10.10 -10.01
CA ASN A 530 -9.74 -8.81 -10.57
C ASN A 530 -9.24 -7.70 -9.64
N ILE A 531 -8.36 -6.83 -10.14
CA ILE A 531 -7.68 -5.81 -9.35
C ILE A 531 -7.86 -4.45 -10.00
N LEU A 532 -8.46 -3.49 -9.27
CA LEU A 532 -8.64 -2.12 -9.74
C LEU A 532 -7.34 -1.30 -9.69
N GLY A 533 -6.52 -1.52 -8.66
CA GLY A 533 -5.28 -0.77 -8.47
C GLY A 533 -4.06 -1.44 -9.11
N ASN A 534 -2.91 -1.17 -8.52
CA ASN A 534 -1.60 -1.67 -8.92
C ASN A 534 -1.21 -2.93 -8.15
N VAL A 535 -0.29 -3.69 -8.73
CA VAL A 535 0.40 -4.81 -8.09
C VAL A 535 1.79 -4.36 -7.67
N VAL A 536 2.10 -4.34 -6.37
CA VAL A 536 3.35 -3.77 -5.88
C VAL A 536 4.58 -4.49 -6.45
N ASP A 537 4.74 -5.80 -6.25
CA ASP A 537 5.90 -6.54 -6.78
C ASP A 537 5.58 -8.03 -6.89
N ARG A 538 6.25 -8.73 -7.82
CA ARG A 538 6.27 -10.21 -7.92
C ARG A 538 4.88 -10.87 -7.92
N GLY A 539 3.93 -10.29 -8.65
CA GLY A 539 2.64 -10.93 -8.87
C GLY A 539 2.81 -12.25 -9.65
N TRP A 540 2.14 -13.31 -9.22
CA TRP A 540 2.07 -14.65 -9.83
C TRP A 540 3.42 -15.32 -10.10
N VAL A 541 4.41 -15.05 -9.24
CA VAL A 541 5.68 -15.77 -9.28
C VAL A 541 5.46 -17.25 -8.99
N CYS A 542 6.07 -18.11 -9.82
CA CYS A 542 5.94 -19.57 -9.77
C CYS A 542 4.49 -20.08 -9.85
N ALA A 543 3.55 -19.26 -10.34
CA ALA A 543 2.18 -19.72 -10.55
C ALA A 543 2.13 -20.74 -11.68
N VAL A 544 1.29 -21.74 -11.53
CA VAL A 544 1.10 -22.85 -12.46
C VAL A 544 -0.38 -22.89 -12.78
N SER A 545 -0.78 -22.92 -14.04
CA SER A 545 -2.20 -23.14 -14.35
C SER A 545 -2.48 -24.65 -14.36
N ASP A 546 -2.97 -25.21 -13.26
CA ASP A 546 -3.29 -26.63 -13.16
C ASP A 546 -4.45 -26.97 -14.10
N PRO A 547 -4.28 -27.88 -15.07
CA PRO A 547 -5.33 -28.24 -16.03
C PRO A 547 -6.57 -28.88 -15.38
N ARG A 548 -6.47 -29.30 -14.12
CA ARG A 548 -7.58 -29.86 -13.33
C ARG A 548 -8.36 -28.78 -12.54
N SER A 549 -7.93 -27.53 -12.62
CA SER A 549 -8.51 -26.40 -11.90
C SER A 549 -9.28 -25.45 -12.83
N GLN A 550 -9.79 -24.33 -12.29
CA GLN A 550 -10.45 -23.25 -13.05
C GLN A 550 -9.53 -22.56 -14.09
N GLY A 551 -8.23 -22.87 -14.09
CA GLY A 551 -7.22 -22.11 -14.84
C GLY A 551 -6.94 -20.77 -14.17
N LEU A 552 -5.78 -20.18 -14.46
CA LEU A 552 -5.38 -18.90 -13.87
C LEU A 552 -5.76 -17.73 -14.80
N VAL A 553 -6.68 -16.87 -14.34
CA VAL A 553 -7.09 -15.64 -15.03
C VAL A 553 -6.83 -14.44 -14.15
N VAL A 554 -6.15 -13.43 -14.68
CA VAL A 554 -5.72 -12.26 -13.91
C VAL A 554 -6.03 -10.99 -14.67
N ASN A 555 -6.76 -10.07 -14.06
CA ASN A 555 -7.15 -8.80 -14.65
C ASN A 555 -6.68 -7.65 -13.74
N ILE A 556 -5.83 -6.78 -14.27
CA ILE A 556 -5.23 -5.65 -13.56
C ILE A 556 -5.61 -4.38 -14.32
N VAL A 557 -6.40 -3.50 -13.71
CA VAL A 557 -6.72 -2.20 -14.30
C VAL A 557 -5.51 -1.25 -14.21
N GLY A 558 -4.80 -1.25 -13.08
CA GLY A 558 -3.54 -0.51 -12.90
C GLY A 558 -2.35 -1.13 -13.63
N THR A 559 -1.19 -1.03 -12.99
CA THR A 559 0.08 -1.60 -13.48
C THR A 559 0.74 -2.52 -12.43
N ALA A 560 1.93 -3.03 -12.73
CA ALA A 560 2.80 -3.70 -11.78
C ALA A 560 4.20 -3.08 -11.78
N PHE A 561 4.89 -3.06 -10.63
CA PHE A 561 6.18 -2.36 -10.54
C PHE A 561 7.37 -3.21 -10.95
N GLU A 562 7.49 -4.48 -10.52
CA GLU A 562 8.63 -5.33 -10.90
C GLU A 562 8.27 -6.83 -10.90
N HIS A 563 9.07 -7.60 -11.65
CA HIS A 563 9.11 -9.07 -11.65
C HIS A 563 7.77 -9.79 -11.80
N LEU A 564 6.83 -9.21 -12.53
CA LEU A 564 5.53 -9.82 -12.77
C LEU A 564 5.70 -11.16 -13.51
N CYS A 565 4.99 -12.19 -13.06
CA CYS A 565 4.95 -13.52 -13.68
C CYS A 565 6.32 -14.20 -13.85
N GLN A 566 7.26 -13.94 -12.93
CA GLN A 566 8.54 -14.65 -12.91
C GLN A 566 8.28 -16.17 -12.75
N ALA A 567 8.90 -16.99 -13.60
CA ALA A 567 8.71 -18.43 -13.63
C ALA A 567 7.24 -18.89 -13.74
N LEU A 568 6.41 -18.15 -14.48
CA LEU A 568 5.03 -18.53 -14.79
C LEU A 568 4.99 -19.82 -15.63
N MET A 569 4.10 -20.74 -15.27
CA MET A 569 3.90 -22.02 -15.93
C MET A 569 2.41 -22.18 -16.33
N GLY A 570 1.86 -21.16 -16.99
CA GLY A 570 0.48 -21.14 -17.49
C GLY A 570 -0.41 -20.09 -16.82
N GLY A 571 -1.49 -19.73 -17.51
CA GLY A 571 -2.43 -18.67 -17.12
C GLY A 571 -2.42 -17.49 -18.08
N SER A 572 -3.43 -16.63 -17.98
CA SER A 572 -3.57 -15.42 -18.81
C SER A 572 -3.76 -14.16 -17.96
N VAL A 573 -2.89 -13.17 -18.20
CA VAL A 573 -2.86 -11.90 -17.48
C VAL A 573 -3.27 -10.77 -18.42
N LEU A 574 -4.19 -9.91 -18.00
CA LEU A 574 -4.59 -8.68 -18.70
C LEU A 574 -4.17 -7.49 -17.84
N MET A 575 -3.44 -6.54 -18.42
CA MET A 575 -2.98 -5.34 -17.76
C MET A 575 -3.36 -4.11 -18.57
N LEU A 576 -4.11 -3.18 -17.96
CA LEU A 576 -4.60 -1.99 -18.65
C LEU A 576 -3.69 -0.77 -18.49
N GLY A 577 -2.91 -0.66 -17.41
CA GLY A 577 -2.05 0.50 -17.19
C GLY A 577 -2.83 1.79 -16.97
N LEU A 578 -4.01 1.71 -16.37
CA LEU A 578 -4.94 2.82 -16.17
C LEU A 578 -5.03 3.16 -14.68
N TYR A 579 -5.25 4.44 -14.37
CA TYR A 579 -5.51 4.89 -13.00
C TYR A 579 -6.63 5.90 -12.98
N ARG A 580 -7.33 5.99 -11.83
CA ARG A 580 -8.34 7.04 -11.61
C ARG A 580 -7.65 8.29 -11.09
N THR A 581 -7.84 9.42 -11.77
CA THR A 581 -7.37 10.72 -11.29
C THR A 581 -8.28 11.27 -10.19
N PRO A 582 -7.81 12.29 -9.44
CA PRO A 582 -8.62 12.94 -8.40
C PRO A 582 -9.92 13.58 -8.90
N ASP A 583 -10.07 13.84 -10.19
CA ASP A 583 -11.33 14.29 -10.82
C ASP A 583 -12.30 13.12 -11.12
N GLY A 584 -11.87 11.87 -10.92
CA GLY A 584 -12.64 10.64 -11.11
C GLY A 584 -12.51 10.03 -12.50
N GLN A 585 -11.77 10.68 -13.39
CA GLN A 585 -11.56 10.21 -14.76
C GLN A 585 -10.52 9.07 -14.80
N LEU A 586 -10.64 8.18 -15.78
CA LEU A 586 -9.59 7.23 -16.09
C LEU A 586 -8.51 7.90 -16.95
N ARG A 587 -7.24 7.69 -16.59
CA ARG A 587 -6.09 8.14 -17.38
C ARG A 587 -5.06 7.04 -17.56
N ARG A 588 -4.27 7.14 -18.63
CA ARG A 588 -3.16 6.21 -18.88
C ARG A 588 -1.94 6.54 -18.03
N LEU A 589 -1.31 5.51 -17.50
CA LEU A 589 0.05 5.61 -17.00
C LEU A 589 1.04 5.82 -18.16
N PRO A 590 2.25 6.36 -17.91
CA PRO A 590 3.24 6.59 -18.96
C PRO A 590 3.63 5.34 -19.75
N SER A 591 3.52 4.17 -19.13
CA SER A 591 3.70 2.85 -19.73
C SER A 591 2.72 1.87 -19.08
N PRO A 592 2.19 0.87 -19.82
CA PRO A 592 1.32 -0.13 -19.23
C PRO A 592 2.00 -0.95 -18.14
N TYR A 593 3.32 -1.14 -18.22
CA TYR A 593 4.15 -1.85 -17.24
C TYR A 593 5.31 -0.98 -16.76
N ARG A 594 5.44 -0.79 -15.44
CA ARG A 594 6.51 0.03 -14.86
C ARG A 594 7.83 -0.71 -14.64
N GLY A 595 7.80 -2.05 -14.67
CA GLY A 595 8.96 -2.86 -14.31
C GLY A 595 9.95 -3.11 -15.43
N ALA A 596 11.18 -3.43 -15.03
CA ALA A 596 12.26 -3.75 -15.95
C ALA A 596 12.19 -5.19 -16.47
N LYS A 597 11.51 -6.11 -15.77
CA LYS A 597 11.45 -7.53 -16.15
C LYS A 597 10.06 -8.12 -15.94
N ILE A 598 9.48 -8.70 -16.99
CA ILE A 598 8.25 -9.51 -16.93
C ILE A 598 8.50 -10.90 -17.52
N LEU A 599 7.77 -11.93 -17.05
CA LEU A 599 7.85 -13.31 -17.55
C LEU A 599 9.26 -13.91 -17.50
N ALA A 600 10.13 -13.37 -16.64
CA ALA A 600 11.50 -13.85 -16.51
C ALA A 600 11.51 -15.32 -16.07
N GLY A 601 12.07 -16.19 -16.91
CA GLY A 601 12.10 -17.64 -16.67
C GLY A 601 10.73 -18.34 -16.79
N ALA A 602 9.70 -17.68 -17.31
CA ALA A 602 8.41 -18.30 -17.59
C ALA A 602 8.53 -19.36 -18.70
N SER A 603 7.85 -20.50 -18.52
CA SER A 603 7.81 -21.60 -19.49
C SER A 603 6.48 -21.70 -20.23
N ALA A 604 5.41 -21.09 -19.70
CA ALA A 604 4.09 -21.06 -20.31
C ALA A 604 3.26 -19.88 -19.77
N GLY A 605 2.13 -19.60 -20.40
CA GLY A 605 1.23 -18.50 -20.08
C GLY A 605 1.39 -17.30 -21.00
N GLU A 606 0.61 -16.25 -20.74
CA GLU A 606 0.56 -15.05 -21.57
C GLU A 606 0.23 -13.79 -20.77
N VAL A 607 0.66 -12.65 -21.31
CA VAL A 607 0.29 -11.33 -20.79
C VAL A 607 -0.21 -10.47 -21.94
N ILE A 608 -1.40 -9.91 -21.78
CA ILE A 608 -2.07 -8.99 -22.69
C ILE A 608 -1.98 -7.60 -22.08
N PHE A 609 -1.39 -6.66 -22.82
CA PHE A 609 -1.29 -5.26 -22.42
C PHE A 609 -2.22 -4.41 -23.25
N PHE A 610 -2.94 -3.48 -22.61
CA PHE A 610 -3.46 -2.31 -23.31
C PHE A 610 -2.29 -1.34 -23.55
N ASP A 611 -1.81 -1.25 -24.78
CA ASP A 611 -0.63 -0.47 -25.16
C ASP A 611 -0.81 0.21 -26.53
N PRO A 612 -1.81 1.11 -26.66
CA PRO A 612 -2.14 1.74 -27.94
C PRO A 612 -0.99 2.56 -28.55
N ASP A 613 -0.11 3.12 -27.72
CA ASP A 613 1.02 3.94 -28.15
C ASP A 613 2.33 3.14 -28.25
N ARG A 614 2.25 1.81 -28.12
CA ARG A 614 3.38 0.86 -28.18
C ARG A 614 4.56 1.26 -27.29
N LYS A 615 4.27 1.64 -26.04
CA LYS A 615 5.25 2.07 -25.03
C LYS A 615 6.01 0.92 -24.37
N LEU A 616 5.49 -0.31 -24.42
CA LEU A 616 6.18 -1.46 -23.86
C LEU A 616 7.42 -1.81 -24.71
N GLU A 617 8.60 -1.84 -24.10
CA GLU A 617 9.87 -2.07 -24.81
C GLU A 617 10.33 -3.54 -24.71
N GLU A 618 11.01 -4.06 -25.74
CA GLU A 618 11.54 -5.43 -25.76
C GLU A 618 12.50 -5.72 -24.59
N GLY A 619 13.20 -4.69 -24.09
CA GLY A 619 14.04 -4.78 -22.89
C GLY A 619 13.28 -5.25 -21.64
N GLN A 620 11.96 -5.03 -21.56
CA GLN A 620 11.14 -5.40 -20.41
C GLN A 620 10.71 -6.88 -20.44
N TYR A 621 10.59 -7.49 -21.61
CA TYR A 621 10.11 -8.87 -21.81
C TYR A 621 11.15 -9.77 -22.51
N GLN A 622 12.42 -9.64 -22.12
CA GLN A 622 13.51 -10.46 -22.65
C GLN A 622 13.21 -11.97 -22.52
N GLY A 623 13.31 -12.70 -23.62
CA GLY A 623 12.96 -14.13 -23.68
C GLY A 623 11.51 -14.43 -24.09
N CYS A 624 10.70 -13.40 -24.36
CA CYS A 624 9.34 -13.53 -24.89
C CYS A 624 9.27 -13.13 -26.38
N VAL A 625 8.10 -13.38 -26.98
CA VAL A 625 7.70 -12.95 -28.33
C VAL A 625 6.32 -12.32 -28.28
N GLU A 626 6.13 -11.31 -29.11
CA GLU A 626 4.80 -10.76 -29.37
C GLU A 626 4.06 -11.64 -30.39
N ARG A 627 2.75 -11.84 -30.17
CA ARG A 627 1.85 -12.57 -31.06
C ARG A 627 0.69 -11.66 -31.48
N PRO A 628 0.14 -11.84 -32.69
CA PRO A 628 -1.08 -11.13 -33.07
C PRO A 628 -2.26 -11.59 -32.21
N ILE A 629 -3.23 -10.70 -32.02
CA ILE A 629 -4.51 -10.99 -31.37
C ILE A 629 -5.49 -11.38 -32.48
N ASP A 630 -5.96 -12.63 -32.46
CA ASP A 630 -6.99 -13.13 -33.34
C ASP A 630 -8.40 -12.85 -32.80
N GLU A 631 -9.44 -13.24 -33.54
CA GLU A 631 -10.83 -13.01 -33.17
C GLU A 631 -11.22 -13.71 -31.86
N GLU A 632 -10.73 -14.94 -31.64
CA GLU A 632 -11.01 -15.69 -30.41
C GLU A 632 -10.40 -14.99 -29.19
N LYS A 633 -9.14 -14.56 -29.31
CA LYS A 633 -8.46 -13.81 -28.25
C LYS A 633 -9.12 -12.45 -28.02
N TRP A 634 -9.61 -11.79 -29.07
CA TRP A 634 -10.34 -10.54 -28.95
C TRP A 634 -11.67 -10.69 -28.19
N GLU A 635 -12.42 -11.76 -28.46
CA GLU A 635 -13.63 -12.08 -27.71
C GLU A 635 -13.32 -12.33 -26.22
N GLU A 636 -12.22 -13.03 -25.92
CA GLU A 636 -11.76 -13.25 -24.55
C GLU A 636 -11.46 -11.92 -23.85
N ILE A 637 -10.67 -11.04 -24.49
CA ILE A 637 -10.34 -9.70 -23.97
C ILE A 637 -11.62 -8.91 -23.72
N THR A 638 -12.54 -8.88 -24.67
CA THR A 638 -13.81 -8.16 -24.56
C THR A 638 -14.63 -8.64 -23.36
N LYS A 639 -14.77 -9.96 -23.18
CA LYS A 639 -15.47 -10.54 -22.01
C LYS A 639 -14.83 -10.12 -20.69
N ARG A 640 -13.49 -10.09 -20.63
CA ARG A 640 -12.74 -9.67 -19.43
C ARG A 640 -12.89 -8.17 -19.15
N LEU A 641 -12.90 -7.33 -20.19
CA LEU A 641 -13.13 -5.88 -20.04
C LEU A 641 -14.55 -5.59 -19.53
N LEU A 642 -15.57 -6.26 -20.08
CA LEU A 642 -16.95 -6.12 -19.61
C LEU A 642 -17.12 -6.60 -18.16
N ARG A 643 -16.39 -7.65 -17.76
CA ARG A 643 -16.34 -8.10 -16.38
C ARG A 643 -15.74 -7.02 -15.46
N LEU A 644 -14.65 -6.37 -15.89
CA LEU A 644 -14.05 -5.26 -15.14
C LEU A 644 -14.97 -4.04 -15.06
N GLU A 645 -15.75 -3.75 -16.10
CA GLU A 645 -16.79 -2.71 -16.06
C GLU A 645 -17.87 -3.03 -15.03
N GLU A 646 -18.35 -4.28 -14.99
CA GLU A 646 -19.35 -4.73 -14.01
C GLU A 646 -18.84 -4.54 -12.57
N LEU A 647 -17.58 -4.91 -12.31
CA LEU A 647 -16.98 -4.85 -10.99
C LEU A 647 -16.62 -3.41 -10.56
N PHE A 648 -15.95 -2.67 -11.43
CA PHE A 648 -15.27 -1.42 -11.06
C PHE A 648 -15.89 -0.15 -11.65
N GLY A 649 -16.84 -0.26 -12.59
CA GLY A 649 -17.48 0.88 -13.24
C GLY A 649 -16.49 1.79 -13.95
N LEU A 650 -15.74 1.24 -14.91
CA LEU A 650 -14.67 1.91 -15.66
C LEU A 650 -15.22 2.90 -16.72
N GLY A 651 -16.53 2.91 -16.97
CA GLY A 651 -17.17 3.75 -17.97
C GLY A 651 -17.10 3.15 -19.38
N MET A 652 -17.10 1.82 -19.49
CA MET A 652 -17.13 1.13 -20.78
C MET A 652 -18.55 0.97 -21.31
N GLU A 653 -18.72 1.08 -22.63
CA GLU A 653 -19.98 0.90 -23.34
C GLU A 653 -19.83 -0.14 -24.46
N ALA A 654 -20.77 -1.07 -24.57
CA ALA A 654 -20.80 -2.08 -25.62
C ALA A 654 -22.08 -1.97 -26.46
N ASN A 655 -22.07 -1.03 -27.41
CA ASN A 655 -23.18 -0.77 -28.34
C ASN A 655 -22.69 -0.96 -29.78
N GLY A 656 -22.46 -2.21 -30.20
CA GLY A 656 -21.92 -2.57 -31.52
C GLY A 656 -20.39 -2.54 -31.59
N SER A 657 -19.74 -1.60 -30.89
CA SER A 657 -18.31 -1.60 -30.61
C SER A 657 -18.04 -1.33 -29.13
N LEU A 658 -16.89 -1.78 -28.61
CA LEU A 658 -16.49 -1.55 -27.22
C LEU A 658 -15.79 -0.20 -27.10
N LYS A 659 -16.37 0.71 -26.32
CA LYS A 659 -15.83 2.06 -26.11
C LYS A 659 -15.47 2.30 -24.65
N ILE A 660 -14.48 3.14 -24.40
CA ILE A 660 -14.06 3.56 -23.07
C ILE A 660 -13.65 5.03 -23.06
N GLY A 661 -13.98 5.75 -21.99
CA GLY A 661 -13.50 7.12 -21.75
C GLY A 661 -12.13 7.11 -21.05
N ILE A 662 -11.08 7.53 -21.74
CA ILE A 662 -9.70 7.60 -21.21
C ILE A 662 -9.09 8.94 -21.59
N ASP A 663 -8.36 9.58 -20.66
CA ASP A 663 -7.70 10.88 -20.88
C ASP A 663 -8.67 12.00 -21.32
N GLY A 664 -9.95 11.89 -20.94
CA GLY A 664 -11.02 12.82 -21.32
C GLY A 664 -11.62 12.58 -22.70
N GLU A 665 -11.16 11.56 -23.44
CA GLU A 665 -11.64 11.21 -24.78
C GLU A 665 -12.34 9.86 -24.79
N SER A 666 -13.41 9.73 -25.59
CA SER A 666 -14.06 8.43 -25.83
C SER A 666 -13.33 7.73 -26.97
N ARG A 667 -12.81 6.53 -26.71
CA ARG A 667 -12.06 5.73 -27.67
C ARG A 667 -12.76 4.40 -27.90
N GLU A 668 -12.81 3.97 -29.15
CA GLU A 668 -13.18 2.61 -29.52
C GLU A 668 -11.98 1.70 -29.37
N LEU A 669 -12.15 0.60 -28.64
CA LEU A 669 -11.12 -0.40 -28.42
C LEU A 669 -11.13 -1.42 -29.55
N THR A 670 -9.94 -1.69 -30.08
CA THR A 670 -9.70 -2.64 -31.16
C THR A 670 -8.56 -3.58 -30.80
N THR A 671 -8.33 -4.61 -31.61
CA THR A 671 -7.19 -5.53 -31.42
C THR A 671 -5.83 -4.83 -31.51
N GLU A 672 -5.74 -3.71 -32.23
CA GLU A 672 -4.49 -2.94 -32.41
C GLU A 672 -4.06 -2.19 -31.15
N ASP A 673 -5.01 -1.91 -30.24
CA ASP A 673 -4.73 -1.25 -28.96
C ASP A 673 -4.07 -2.19 -27.94
N PHE A 674 -3.98 -3.49 -28.26
CA PHE A 674 -3.48 -4.51 -27.35
C PHE A 674 -2.25 -5.24 -27.89
N ARG A 675 -1.39 -5.69 -26.97
CA ARG A 675 -0.20 -6.48 -27.28
C ARG A 675 -0.19 -7.76 -26.47
N LEU A 676 -0.06 -8.89 -27.17
CA LEU A 676 0.00 -10.23 -26.56
C LEU A 676 1.45 -10.70 -26.49
N ILE A 677 1.98 -10.85 -25.28
CA ILE A 677 3.36 -11.27 -25.01
C ILE A 677 3.35 -12.70 -24.43
N ARG A 678 4.14 -13.59 -25.03
CA ARG A 678 4.25 -15.00 -24.63
C ARG A 678 5.72 -15.44 -24.53
N PRO A 679 6.07 -16.36 -23.61
CA PRO A 679 7.42 -16.95 -23.55
C PRO A 679 7.83 -17.61 -24.88
N ARG A 680 9.12 -17.52 -25.27
CA ARG A 680 9.64 -18.15 -26.50
C ARG A 680 9.66 -19.68 -26.45
N VAL A 681 9.87 -20.23 -25.26
CA VAL A 681 10.08 -21.68 -25.07
C VAL A 681 8.80 -22.27 -24.50
N GLU A 682 8.00 -22.93 -25.35
CA GLU A 682 7.03 -23.92 -24.88
C GLU A 682 7.83 -25.18 -24.51
N LEU A 683 8.07 -25.41 -23.22
CA LEU A 683 8.53 -26.72 -22.77
C LEU A 683 7.41 -27.73 -23.06
N ALA A 684 7.61 -28.58 -24.07
CA ALA A 684 6.73 -29.69 -24.36
C ALA A 684 6.62 -30.60 -23.12
N GLY A 685 5.49 -30.54 -22.39
CA GLY A 685 5.25 -31.44 -21.25
C GLY A 685 4.31 -30.99 -20.14
N TYR A 686 3.76 -29.77 -20.17
CA TYR A 686 2.82 -29.27 -19.13
C TYR A 686 1.46 -28.80 -19.69
N HIS A 687 0.98 -29.43 -20.77
CA HIS A 687 -0.38 -29.22 -21.29
C HIS A 687 -1.38 -30.21 -20.68
#